data_AF-A0AAV5Z0F8-F1
#
_entry.id   AF-A0AAV5Z0F8-F1
#
_cell.length_a   1.000
_cell.length_b   1.000
_cell.length_c   1.000
_cell.angle_alpha   90.00
_cell.angle_beta   90.00
_cell.angle_gamma   90.00
#
_symmetry.space_group_name_H-M   'P 1'
#
loop_
_entity.id
_entity.type
_entity.pdbx_description
1 polymer ?
#
loop_
_entity_poly.entity_id
_entity_poly.type
_entity_poly.pdbx_seq_one_letter_code
_entity_poly.pdbx_strand_id
1 'polypeptide(L)'
;MAGRRVWVATAVVLFVGLLLAAAALWLALPGIARWAVTRQIEAQTGREVTMAAFDLDVPRRRIHVAGFRLADREPGPALLEFDTLDVRFRLRDLLRGRVHLREITLAAPRVRVVRTGRGVLNISDLLERPAQPTGPPAPFTVDRLALTGGTILFEDHTLTPPRAWRAEALTIEATSLSTMTPQPLGAARLTATVAGAPLAIEASGIALTPLQGRARVTLRDVDATLANLYLPSDTAVVLDKAKVGAAVDASRDARGGVALVGQARIDDIVVRRRGVDASLVTVPALVFDLTSRRSPEGRPLGRIEMNGRATVFDPRPGKSNRFQVDRLQVVADGIDASGGQAAQITATAALPGGGALDVQGRARPAPVGAELRARISRVDLGFWAPYFSLPLVFTGTAETDLTVDVGVGSPRVRGRMAINGVTIRDGAQRLAAADAIELTGLDTQWPKVRAERVRLKRPRATIRRDREGHLSITELVETLKRPAREDPAGVAPAAAEKPTPLPPGFSAELGEVILEDARTRLDDATVEPPLRLRLAPIRLTVRDLTWPNRRPASVQLAASTPERGTIETQGTVTLDPVRFELRTRLVGIDVSPYRPYLPLTARLDGHLEGEVTAKGTVGAKIEATAQGSIALADVAFRDGDRQILTVGRLELAKLDYTWPTTAIIERVHMQKSWVLLERRADGSLPIAGILTSRRAPPAPAVSESGSAGPAPLDVKLA
;
A
#
# COMPACT_ATOMS: atom_id res chain seq x y z
N MET A 1 35.00 -39.47 99.48
CA MET A 1 35.54 -38.66 98.35
C MET A 1 35.53 -39.37 96.98
N ALA A 2 34.92 -40.55 96.83
CA ALA A 2 34.95 -41.31 95.57
C ALA A 2 33.90 -40.85 94.52
N GLY A 3 32.69 -40.43 94.93
CA GLY A 3 31.61 -40.04 93.99
C GLY A 3 31.83 -38.74 93.21
N ARG A 4 32.62 -37.78 93.74
CA ARG A 4 32.89 -36.49 93.08
C ARG A 4 33.91 -36.60 91.94
N ARG A 5 34.83 -37.57 92.01
CA ARG A 5 35.82 -37.84 90.94
C ARG A 5 35.18 -38.52 89.72
N VAL A 6 34.19 -39.39 89.95
CA VAL A 6 33.46 -40.07 88.86
C VAL A 6 32.60 -39.07 88.08
N TRP A 7 31.86 -38.17 88.74
CA TRP A 7 31.05 -37.14 88.05
C TRP A 7 31.90 -36.15 87.24
N VAL A 8 33.06 -35.72 87.76
CA VAL A 8 33.97 -34.84 87.02
C VAL A 8 34.62 -35.58 85.84
N ALA A 9 35.00 -36.85 86.00
CA ALA A 9 35.51 -37.66 84.90
C ALA A 9 34.45 -37.89 83.80
N THR A 10 33.20 -38.19 84.17
CA THR A 10 32.08 -38.34 83.22
C THR A 10 31.75 -37.02 82.52
N ALA A 11 31.78 -35.88 83.22
CA ALA A 11 31.57 -34.56 82.64
C ALA A 11 32.71 -34.16 81.68
N VAL A 12 33.97 -34.48 82.00
CA VAL A 12 35.12 -34.25 81.11
C VAL A 12 35.05 -35.16 79.89
N VAL A 13 34.69 -36.44 80.05
CA VAL A 13 34.52 -37.36 78.91
C VAL A 13 33.34 -36.94 78.03
N LEU A 14 32.23 -36.46 78.59
CA LEU A 14 31.11 -35.87 77.84
C LEU A 14 31.52 -34.57 77.14
N PHE A 15 32.28 -33.70 77.79
CA PHE A 15 32.75 -32.45 77.21
C PHE A 15 33.77 -32.69 76.09
N VAL A 16 34.73 -33.61 76.29
CA VAL A 16 35.69 -34.03 75.26
C VAL A 16 34.97 -34.76 74.13
N GLY A 17 34.00 -35.62 74.44
CA GLY A 17 33.14 -36.27 73.45
C GLY A 17 32.32 -35.27 72.63
N LEU A 18 31.76 -34.24 73.27
CA LEU A 18 31.05 -33.15 72.62
C LEU A 18 32.00 -32.28 71.76
N LEU A 19 33.22 -32.02 72.24
CA LEU A 19 34.25 -31.29 71.48
C LEU A 19 34.74 -32.09 70.28
N LEU A 20 34.94 -33.40 70.42
CA LEU A 20 35.31 -34.30 69.34
C LEU A 20 34.18 -34.46 68.34
N ALA A 21 32.92 -34.56 68.81
CA ALA A 21 31.75 -34.56 67.95
C ALA A 21 31.57 -33.23 67.22
N ALA A 22 31.79 -32.10 67.90
CA ALA A 22 31.76 -30.77 67.29
C ALA A 22 32.90 -30.59 66.29
N ALA A 23 34.11 -31.09 66.57
CA ALA A 23 35.25 -31.07 65.66
C ALA A 23 35.00 -31.98 64.44
N ALA A 24 34.48 -33.19 64.65
CA ALA A 24 34.10 -34.10 63.57
C ALA A 24 32.98 -33.51 62.70
N LEU A 25 31.97 -32.89 63.31
CA LEU A 25 30.90 -32.18 62.61
C LEU A 25 31.45 -30.97 61.84
N TRP A 26 32.41 -30.24 62.41
CA TRP A 26 33.09 -29.12 61.77
C TRP A 26 33.93 -29.55 60.56
N LEU A 27 34.65 -30.66 60.67
CA LEU A 27 35.41 -31.30 59.59
C LEU A 27 34.49 -31.86 58.49
N ALA A 28 33.33 -32.41 58.87
CA ALA A 28 32.33 -32.93 57.94
C ALA A 28 31.44 -31.85 57.31
N LEU A 29 31.38 -30.65 57.90
CA LEU A 29 30.47 -29.56 57.51
C LEU A 29 30.56 -29.20 56.00
N PRO A 30 31.74 -29.08 55.37
CA PRO A 30 31.83 -28.80 53.93
C PRO A 30 31.22 -29.92 53.08
N GLY A 31 31.43 -31.19 53.47
CA GLY A 31 30.86 -32.34 52.79
C GLY A 31 29.33 -32.42 52.95
N ILE A 32 28.82 -32.16 54.16
CA ILE A 32 27.38 -32.10 54.44
C ILE A 32 26.75 -30.93 53.68
N ALA A 33 27.38 -29.77 53.66
CA ALA A 33 26.90 -28.59 52.96
C ALA A 33 26.87 -28.82 51.44
N ARG A 34 27.92 -29.41 50.86
CA ARG A 34 27.94 -29.84 49.46
C ARG A 34 26.78 -30.77 49.15
N TRP A 35 26.61 -31.83 49.94
CA TRP A 35 25.52 -32.79 49.77
C TRP A 35 24.14 -32.13 49.88
N ALA A 36 23.93 -31.27 50.88
CA ALA A 36 22.67 -30.58 51.09
C ALA A 36 22.35 -29.61 49.94
N VAL A 37 23.33 -28.84 49.48
CA VAL A 37 23.18 -27.90 48.35
C VAL A 37 22.88 -28.65 47.07
N THR A 38 23.64 -29.70 46.74
CA THR A 38 23.38 -30.56 45.57
C THR A 38 21.97 -31.13 45.62
N ARG A 39 21.60 -31.79 46.73
CA ARG A 39 20.26 -32.39 46.89
C ARG A 39 19.14 -31.36 46.80
N GLN A 40 19.35 -30.16 47.36
CA GLN A 40 18.36 -29.09 47.31
C GLN A 40 18.18 -28.54 45.90
N ILE A 41 19.27 -28.31 45.16
CA ILE A 41 19.20 -27.84 43.76
C ILE A 41 18.56 -28.93 42.90
N GLU A 42 18.94 -30.19 43.05
CA GLU A 42 18.35 -31.32 42.32
C GLU A 42 16.86 -31.48 42.63
N ALA A 43 16.46 -31.38 43.90
CA ALA A 43 15.05 -31.46 44.29
C ALA A 43 14.21 -30.31 43.73
N GLN A 44 14.77 -29.10 43.62
CA GLN A 44 14.07 -27.93 43.09
C GLN A 44 14.05 -27.89 41.56
N THR A 45 15.14 -28.28 40.91
CA THR A 45 15.31 -28.17 39.45
C THR A 45 14.94 -29.46 38.70
N GLY A 46 14.92 -30.60 39.39
CA GLY A 46 14.77 -31.93 38.78
C GLY A 46 15.91 -32.33 37.84
N ARG A 47 17.08 -31.70 37.97
CA ARG A 47 18.25 -31.85 37.09
C ARG A 47 19.48 -32.20 37.92
N GLU A 48 20.31 -33.10 37.41
CA GLU A 48 21.55 -33.55 38.07
C GLU A 48 22.55 -32.39 38.21
N VAL A 49 23.18 -32.30 39.38
CA VAL A 49 24.17 -31.27 39.69
C VAL A 49 25.52 -31.89 39.96
N THR A 50 26.52 -31.43 39.22
CA THR A 50 27.92 -31.79 39.46
C THR A 50 28.72 -30.54 39.84
N MET A 51 29.67 -30.73 40.75
CA MET A 51 30.54 -29.67 41.25
C MET A 51 31.94 -30.27 41.44
N ALA A 52 32.99 -29.65 40.90
CA ALA A 52 34.35 -30.13 41.11
C ALA A 52 34.78 -29.96 42.57
N ALA A 53 34.61 -28.74 43.11
CA ALA A 53 34.93 -28.41 44.50
C ALA A 53 33.84 -27.56 45.16
N PHE A 54 33.69 -27.73 46.47
CA PHE A 54 32.82 -26.93 47.32
C PHE A 54 33.52 -26.73 48.67
N ASP A 55 33.93 -25.49 48.95
CA ASP A 55 34.59 -25.11 50.18
C ASP A 55 33.71 -24.13 50.97
N LEU A 56 33.31 -24.54 52.17
CA LEU A 56 32.64 -23.68 53.13
C LEU A 56 33.62 -23.29 54.25
N ASP A 57 34.14 -22.08 54.17
CA ASP A 57 35.05 -21.53 55.18
C ASP A 57 34.26 -20.63 56.13
N VAL A 58 33.79 -21.21 57.23
CA VAL A 58 32.99 -20.48 58.25
C VAL A 58 33.80 -19.37 58.94
N PRO A 59 35.08 -19.57 59.37
CA PRO A 59 35.89 -18.50 59.95
C PRO A 59 36.13 -17.32 59.00
N ARG A 60 36.46 -17.60 57.73
CA ARG A 60 36.65 -16.55 56.71
C ARG A 60 35.33 -16.04 56.15
N ARG A 61 34.20 -16.70 56.46
CA ARG A 61 32.83 -16.39 56.02
C ARG A 61 32.71 -16.38 54.50
N ARG A 62 33.28 -17.41 53.87
CA ARG A 62 33.38 -17.56 52.42
C ARG A 62 32.82 -18.92 52.00
N ILE A 63 32.08 -18.93 50.91
CA ILE A 63 31.71 -20.12 50.16
C ILE A 63 32.43 -20.01 48.82
N HIS A 64 33.18 -21.04 48.45
CA HIS A 64 33.82 -21.15 47.14
C HIS A 64 33.33 -22.41 46.45
N VAL A 65 32.89 -22.28 45.21
CA VAL A 65 32.43 -23.38 44.37
C VAL A 65 33.22 -23.32 43.09
N ALA A 66 33.78 -24.45 42.65
CA ALA A 66 34.50 -24.55 41.39
C ALA A 66 33.94 -25.67 40.50
N GLY A 67 33.94 -25.43 39.19
CA GLY A 67 33.51 -26.39 38.17
C GLY A 67 32.07 -26.85 38.38
N PHE A 68 31.13 -25.92 38.53
CA PHE A 68 29.71 -26.24 38.67
C PHE A 68 29.10 -26.54 37.30
N ARG A 69 28.28 -27.58 37.24
CA ARG A 69 27.53 -27.96 36.05
C ARG A 69 26.17 -28.52 36.44
N LEU A 70 25.12 -27.92 35.89
CA LEU A 70 23.73 -28.34 36.00
C LEU A 70 23.32 -28.96 34.66
N ALA A 71 22.99 -30.25 34.68
CA ALA A 71 22.55 -30.96 33.48
C ALA A 71 21.24 -30.36 32.93
N ASP A 72 21.02 -30.49 31.62
CA ASP A 72 19.69 -30.24 31.05
C ASP A 72 18.81 -31.50 31.20
N ARG A 73 17.51 -31.34 31.03
CA ARG A 73 16.54 -32.45 31.15
C ARG A 73 16.62 -33.42 29.98
N GLU A 74 16.99 -32.92 28.81
CA GLU A 74 17.26 -33.73 27.63
C GLU A 74 18.76 -34.10 27.57
N PRO A 75 19.12 -35.31 27.07
CA PRO A 75 20.51 -35.70 26.90
C PRO A 75 21.26 -34.70 26.00
N GLY A 76 22.33 -34.09 26.52
CA GLY A 76 23.09 -33.09 25.76
C GLY A 76 24.01 -32.21 26.61
N PRO A 77 24.42 -31.05 26.07
CA PRO A 77 25.16 -30.04 26.81
C PRO A 77 24.40 -29.56 28.05
N ALA A 78 25.14 -29.13 29.07
CA ALA A 78 24.54 -28.63 30.32
C ALA A 78 23.67 -27.38 30.11
N LEU A 79 22.71 -27.22 31.00
CA LEU A 79 21.85 -26.04 31.06
C LEU A 79 22.62 -24.80 31.57
N LEU A 80 23.38 -24.99 32.65
CA LEU A 80 24.15 -23.95 33.31
C LEU A 80 25.49 -24.51 33.77
N GLU A 81 26.56 -23.80 33.46
CA GLU A 81 27.91 -24.07 33.96
C GLU A 81 28.55 -22.78 34.46
N PHE A 82 29.49 -22.89 35.39
CA PHE A 82 30.38 -21.77 35.71
C PHE A 82 31.70 -22.29 36.27
N ASP A 83 32.76 -21.53 36.03
CA ASP A 83 34.11 -21.93 36.42
C ASP A 83 34.30 -21.77 37.93
N THR A 84 33.94 -20.60 38.49
CA THR A 84 34.00 -20.34 39.93
C THR A 84 32.86 -19.45 40.42
N LEU A 85 32.34 -19.75 41.61
CA LEU A 85 31.44 -18.88 42.38
C LEU A 85 32.02 -18.65 43.78
N ASP A 86 32.24 -17.38 44.11
CA ASP A 86 32.72 -16.92 45.40
C ASP A 86 31.67 -16.07 46.10
N VAL A 87 31.24 -16.51 47.28
CA VAL A 87 30.23 -15.80 48.08
C VAL A 87 30.79 -15.49 49.46
N ARG A 88 30.81 -14.21 49.83
CA ARG A 88 31.16 -13.75 51.18
C ARG A 88 29.90 -13.34 51.92
N PHE A 89 29.70 -13.86 53.12
CA PHE A 89 28.46 -13.63 53.89
C PHE A 89 28.74 -13.05 55.29
N ARG A 90 27.70 -12.46 55.92
CA ARG A 90 27.78 -12.02 57.32
C ARG A 90 27.10 -13.03 58.24
N LEU A 91 27.91 -13.81 58.97
CA LEU A 91 27.42 -14.84 59.88
C LEU A 91 26.43 -14.30 60.93
N ARG A 92 26.67 -13.10 61.49
CA ARG A 92 25.79 -12.48 62.50
C ARG A 92 24.39 -12.18 61.97
N ASP A 93 24.28 -11.80 60.71
CA ASP A 93 22.99 -11.49 60.08
C ASP A 93 22.24 -12.78 59.75
N LEU A 94 22.96 -13.81 59.30
CA LEU A 94 22.40 -15.14 59.06
C LEU A 94 21.78 -15.74 60.34
N LEU A 95 22.49 -15.62 61.48
CA LEU A 95 22.00 -16.05 62.79
C LEU A 95 20.78 -15.26 63.29
N ARG A 96 20.53 -14.06 62.72
CA ARG A 96 19.35 -13.22 63.00
C ARG A 96 18.24 -13.37 61.96
N GLY A 97 18.33 -14.37 61.06
CA GLY A 97 17.35 -14.62 60.01
C GLY A 97 17.41 -13.64 58.83
N ARG A 98 18.54 -12.97 58.60
CA ARG A 98 18.75 -12.05 57.46
C ARG A 98 19.87 -12.56 56.55
N VAL A 99 19.65 -12.55 55.24
CA VAL A 99 20.64 -12.99 54.27
C VAL A 99 21.47 -11.80 53.81
N HIS A 100 22.63 -11.60 54.41
CA HIS A 100 23.52 -10.48 54.05
C HIS A 100 24.80 -11.00 53.38
N LEU A 101 24.90 -10.74 52.07
CA LEU A 101 26.02 -11.13 51.22
C LEU A 101 26.89 -9.89 50.95
N ARG A 102 28.16 -9.94 51.36
CA ARG A 102 29.10 -8.83 51.14
C ARG A 102 29.59 -8.78 49.70
N GLU A 103 29.79 -9.95 49.11
CA GLU A 103 30.37 -10.05 47.78
C GLU A 103 29.93 -11.37 47.15
N ILE A 104 29.44 -11.29 45.92
CA ILE A 104 29.15 -12.44 45.07
C ILE A 104 29.95 -12.26 43.80
N THR A 105 30.90 -13.14 43.54
CA THR A 105 31.70 -13.14 42.29
C THR A 105 31.43 -14.41 41.53
N LEU A 106 30.95 -14.30 40.29
CA LEU A 106 30.65 -15.42 39.40
C LEU A 106 31.49 -15.30 38.13
N ALA A 107 32.37 -16.26 37.88
CA ALA A 107 33.28 -16.26 36.74
C ALA A 107 32.84 -17.24 35.66
N ALA A 108 32.86 -16.74 34.41
CA ALA A 108 32.57 -17.47 33.19
C ALA A 108 31.28 -18.33 33.22
N PRO A 109 30.12 -17.78 33.64
CA PRO A 109 28.89 -18.54 33.58
C PRO A 109 28.45 -18.79 32.14
N ARG A 110 28.14 -20.03 31.79
CA ARG A 110 27.65 -20.46 30.48
C ARG A 110 26.23 -20.96 30.64
N VAL A 111 25.27 -20.28 30.01
CA VAL A 111 23.84 -20.64 30.06
C VAL A 111 23.37 -21.04 28.68
N ARG A 112 22.66 -22.16 28.57
CA ARG A 112 22.06 -22.64 27.33
C ARG A 112 20.54 -22.63 27.42
N VAL A 113 19.89 -21.84 26.58
CA VAL A 113 18.43 -21.76 26.51
C VAL A 113 17.98 -22.28 25.15
N VAL A 114 17.13 -23.30 25.12
CA VAL A 114 16.67 -23.95 23.89
C VAL A 114 15.17 -23.82 23.78
N ARG A 115 14.68 -23.26 22.68
CA ARG A 115 13.28 -23.35 22.27
C ARG A 115 13.08 -24.62 21.47
N THR A 116 12.38 -25.57 22.07
CA THR A 116 12.06 -26.87 21.47
C THR A 116 11.15 -26.72 20.25
N GLY A 117 11.07 -27.73 19.38
CA GLY A 117 10.19 -27.73 18.20
C GLY A 117 8.69 -27.60 18.50
N ARG A 118 8.27 -27.76 19.77
CA ARG A 118 6.90 -27.50 20.27
C ARG A 118 6.69 -26.04 20.70
N GLY A 119 7.69 -25.17 20.55
CA GLY A 119 7.64 -23.74 20.90
C GLY A 119 7.92 -23.42 22.37
N VAL A 120 8.19 -24.42 23.22
CA VAL A 120 8.43 -24.32 24.67
C VAL A 120 9.94 -24.24 24.96
N LEU A 121 10.35 -23.50 26.00
CA LEU A 121 11.76 -23.40 26.39
C LEU A 121 12.17 -24.58 27.29
N ASN A 122 13.42 -25.05 27.19
CA ASN A 122 14.01 -26.04 28.07
C ASN A 122 14.05 -25.60 29.55
N ILE A 123 13.82 -24.32 29.83
CA ILE A 123 13.73 -23.72 31.18
C ILE A 123 12.30 -23.39 31.62
N SER A 124 11.27 -23.65 30.81
CA SER A 124 9.89 -23.27 31.13
C SER A 124 9.42 -23.88 32.46
N ASP A 125 9.83 -25.12 32.76
CA ASP A 125 9.51 -25.81 34.02
C ASP A 125 10.15 -25.15 35.26
N LEU A 126 11.30 -24.49 35.10
CA LEU A 126 11.95 -23.71 36.16
C LEU A 126 11.23 -22.38 36.43
N LEU A 127 10.54 -21.84 35.42
CA LEU A 127 9.79 -20.59 35.51
C LEU A 127 8.37 -20.80 36.07
N GLU A 128 7.74 -21.92 35.74
CA GLU A 128 6.37 -22.26 36.14
C GLU A 128 6.25 -22.85 37.55
N ARG A 129 7.37 -23.25 38.17
CA ARG A 129 7.43 -23.82 39.53
C ARG A 129 8.04 -22.86 40.56
N PRO A 130 7.53 -21.64 40.80
CA PRO A 130 7.87 -20.97 42.04
C PRO A 130 7.15 -21.71 43.18
N ALA A 131 7.90 -22.47 43.99
CA ALA A 131 7.37 -22.98 45.24
C ALA A 131 6.76 -21.80 46.01
N GLN A 132 5.46 -21.86 46.34
CA GLN A 132 4.83 -20.83 47.17
C GLN A 132 5.59 -20.80 48.51
N PRO A 133 6.30 -19.70 48.83
CA PRO A 133 7.10 -19.67 50.03
C PRO A 133 6.19 -19.81 51.24
N THR A 134 6.46 -20.83 52.07
CA THR A 134 5.80 -21.04 53.35
C THR A 134 6.33 -20.02 54.37
N GLY A 135 5.92 -18.75 54.21
CA GLY A 135 6.25 -17.63 55.12
C GLY A 135 6.78 -16.37 54.40
N PRO A 136 6.89 -15.23 55.12
CA PRO A 136 7.47 -14.00 54.57
C PRO A 136 8.95 -14.24 54.21
N PRO A 137 9.42 -13.77 53.04
CA PRO A 137 10.80 -13.98 52.61
C PRO A 137 11.78 -13.28 53.57
N ALA A 138 12.87 -13.96 53.92
CA ALA A 138 13.92 -13.36 54.74
C ALA A 138 14.48 -12.11 54.05
N PRO A 139 14.67 -10.98 54.78
CA PRO A 139 15.31 -9.80 54.21
C PRO A 139 16.69 -10.15 53.68
N PHE A 140 16.99 -9.74 52.46
CA PHE A 140 18.29 -10.00 51.83
C PHE A 140 18.95 -8.71 51.35
N THR A 141 20.27 -8.65 51.47
CA THR A 141 21.10 -7.52 51.03
C THR A 141 22.39 -8.04 50.42
N VAL A 142 22.75 -7.49 49.27
CA VAL A 142 23.98 -7.77 48.53
C VAL A 142 24.77 -6.47 48.38
N ASP A 143 25.90 -6.36 49.09
CA ASP A 143 26.75 -5.17 49.05
C ASP A 143 27.40 -5.02 47.66
N ARG A 144 27.93 -6.12 47.10
CA ARG A 144 28.53 -6.17 45.76
C ARG A 144 28.23 -7.49 45.05
N LEU A 145 27.84 -7.42 43.78
CA LEU A 145 27.72 -8.55 42.86
C LEU A 145 28.59 -8.26 41.64
N ALA A 146 29.43 -9.21 41.26
CA ALA A 146 30.27 -9.16 40.08
C ALA A 146 30.10 -10.47 39.29
N LEU A 147 29.80 -10.36 38.00
CA LEU A 147 29.78 -11.46 37.05
C LEU A 147 30.72 -11.07 35.92
N THR A 148 31.64 -11.96 35.54
CA THR A 148 32.61 -11.69 34.47
C THR A 148 32.68 -12.85 33.47
N GLY A 149 32.86 -12.53 32.19
CA GLY A 149 33.08 -13.53 31.14
C GLY A 149 31.88 -14.44 30.85
N GLY A 150 30.66 -14.01 31.17
CA GLY A 150 29.47 -14.82 30.95
C GLY A 150 29.14 -15.01 29.47
N THR A 151 28.56 -16.16 29.14
CA THR A 151 28.06 -16.49 27.81
C THR A 151 26.65 -17.06 27.90
N ILE A 152 25.75 -16.57 27.06
CA ILE A 152 24.39 -17.11 26.89
C ILE A 152 24.27 -17.61 25.45
N LEU A 153 23.92 -18.88 25.28
CA LEU A 153 23.60 -19.49 24.01
C LEU A 153 22.09 -19.72 23.95
N PHE A 154 21.40 -19.03 23.04
CA PHE A 154 19.99 -19.25 22.76
C PHE A 154 19.86 -20.04 21.46
N GLU A 155 19.16 -21.17 21.47
CA GLU A 155 18.90 -22.00 20.29
C GLU A 155 17.39 -22.06 20.03
N ASP A 156 16.95 -21.77 18.82
CA ASP A 156 15.56 -21.90 18.39
C ASP A 156 15.43 -23.04 17.38
N HIS A 157 14.84 -24.15 17.84
CA HIS A 157 14.58 -25.37 17.06
C HIS A 157 13.17 -25.38 16.45
N THR A 158 12.40 -24.29 16.56
CA THR A 158 11.12 -24.14 15.83
C THR A 158 11.32 -23.80 14.36
N LEU A 159 12.53 -23.39 13.98
CA LEU A 159 12.93 -23.05 12.62
C LEU A 159 13.76 -24.19 12.02
N THR A 160 13.61 -24.43 10.71
CA THR A 160 14.40 -25.41 9.96
C THR A 160 15.27 -24.68 8.92
N PRO A 161 16.61 -24.68 9.03
CA PRO A 161 17.42 -25.31 10.08
C PRO A 161 17.37 -24.56 11.43
N PRO A 162 17.66 -25.24 12.56
CA PRO A 162 17.72 -24.61 13.87
C PRO A 162 18.67 -23.42 13.91
N ARG A 163 18.28 -22.37 14.63
CA ARG A 163 19.04 -21.10 14.68
C ARG A 163 19.61 -20.88 16.08
N ALA A 164 20.78 -20.28 16.17
CA ALA A 164 21.44 -20.02 17.45
C ALA A 164 21.95 -18.58 17.54
N TRP A 165 21.77 -17.95 18.71
CA TRP A 165 22.25 -16.62 19.04
C TRP A 165 23.15 -16.70 20.27
N ARG A 166 24.20 -15.89 20.28
CA ARG A 166 25.16 -15.84 21.37
C ARG A 166 25.21 -14.43 21.94
N ALA A 167 25.15 -14.35 23.25
CA ALA A 167 25.58 -13.17 24.00
C ALA A 167 26.86 -13.55 24.74
N GLU A 168 27.94 -12.82 24.51
CA GLU A 168 29.27 -13.11 25.05
C GLU A 168 29.87 -11.91 25.75
N ALA A 169 30.98 -12.14 26.47
CA ALA A 169 31.63 -11.14 27.32
C ALA A 169 30.66 -10.47 28.31
N LEU A 170 29.62 -11.20 28.76
CA LEU A 170 28.64 -10.69 29.71
C LEU A 170 29.35 -10.36 31.03
N THR A 171 29.27 -9.10 31.40
CA THR A 171 29.78 -8.56 32.66
C THR A 171 28.64 -7.86 33.37
N ILE A 172 28.42 -8.20 34.66
CA ILE A 172 27.43 -7.55 35.51
C ILE A 172 28.14 -7.07 36.77
N GLU A 173 28.00 -5.79 37.08
CA GLU A 173 28.44 -5.21 38.35
C GLU A 173 27.23 -4.58 39.01
N ALA A 174 26.93 -4.96 40.25
CA ALA A 174 25.86 -4.32 41.01
C ALA A 174 26.28 -4.07 42.45
N THR A 175 25.78 -2.99 43.03
CA THR A 175 26.08 -2.56 44.39
C THR A 175 24.81 -2.24 45.16
N SER A 176 24.83 -2.52 46.46
CA SER A 176 23.77 -2.14 47.40
C SER A 176 22.36 -2.60 46.99
N LEU A 177 22.23 -3.84 46.51
CA LEU A 177 20.93 -4.45 46.20
C LEU A 177 20.28 -4.95 47.48
N SER A 178 19.09 -4.46 47.83
CA SER A 178 18.40 -4.87 49.07
C SER A 178 16.89 -4.92 48.91
N THR A 179 16.27 -5.87 49.61
CA THR A 179 14.81 -5.91 49.83
C THR A 179 14.37 -5.10 51.05
N MET A 180 15.32 -4.59 51.82
CA MET A 180 15.07 -3.53 52.81
C MET A 180 15.36 -2.19 52.14
N THR A 181 14.69 -1.10 52.54
CA THR A 181 14.94 0.25 52.00
C THR A 181 16.42 0.63 52.20
N PRO A 182 17.29 0.52 51.18
CA PRO A 182 18.72 0.69 51.39
C PRO A 182 19.07 2.18 51.29
N GLN A 183 19.94 2.66 52.19
CA GLN A 183 20.63 3.93 52.04
C GLN A 183 22.13 3.61 51.98
N PRO A 184 22.82 3.81 50.83
CA PRO A 184 22.34 4.34 49.54
C PRO A 184 21.49 3.35 48.72
N LEU A 185 20.75 3.87 47.73
CA LEU A 185 20.02 3.04 46.75
C LEU A 185 20.98 2.29 45.83
N GLY A 186 20.56 1.14 45.32
CA GLY A 186 21.40 0.27 44.50
C GLY A 186 21.70 0.82 43.11
N ALA A 187 22.79 0.34 42.53
CA ALA A 187 23.18 0.60 41.15
C ALA A 187 23.65 -0.70 40.48
N ALA A 188 23.50 -0.79 39.17
CA ALA A 188 23.99 -1.92 38.40
C ALA A 188 24.45 -1.49 37.01
N ARG A 189 25.49 -2.14 36.49
CA ARG A 189 25.99 -2.00 35.13
C ARG A 189 26.09 -3.39 34.51
N LEU A 190 25.46 -3.57 33.36
CA LEU A 190 25.60 -4.78 32.56
C LEU A 190 26.18 -4.39 31.21
N THR A 191 27.19 -5.13 30.76
CA THR A 191 27.74 -5.00 29.40
C THR A 191 27.83 -6.39 28.77
N ALA A 192 27.49 -6.50 27.50
CA ALA A 192 27.57 -7.75 26.75
C ALA A 192 27.75 -7.46 25.26
N THR A 193 28.23 -8.44 24.50
CA THR A 193 28.18 -8.42 23.03
C THR A 193 27.11 -9.40 22.59
N VAL A 194 26.00 -8.91 22.04
CA VAL A 194 24.85 -9.72 21.61
C VAL A 194 24.84 -9.78 20.09
N ALA A 195 25.03 -10.96 19.52
CA ALA A 195 25.12 -11.16 18.06
C ALA A 195 26.12 -10.21 17.38
N GLY A 196 27.29 -10.01 18.01
CA GLY A 196 28.36 -9.12 17.51
C GLY A 196 28.19 -7.64 17.88
N ALA A 197 27.07 -7.25 18.51
CA ALA A 197 26.76 -5.86 18.82
C ALA A 197 26.88 -5.53 20.31
N PRO A 198 27.55 -4.43 20.71
CA PRO A 198 27.67 -4.05 22.11
C PRO A 198 26.33 -3.58 22.70
N LEU A 199 25.95 -4.21 23.81
CA LEU A 199 24.83 -3.86 24.68
C LEU A 199 25.38 -3.34 26.01
N ALA A 200 24.89 -2.19 26.46
CA ALA A 200 25.17 -1.65 27.79
C ALA A 200 23.86 -1.28 28.49
N ILE A 201 23.70 -1.71 29.74
CA ILE A 201 22.59 -1.35 30.61
C ILE A 201 23.16 -0.72 31.87
N GLU A 202 22.81 0.52 32.13
CA GLU A 202 23.22 1.25 33.34
C GLU A 202 21.99 1.56 34.16
N ALA A 203 21.88 0.94 35.34
CA ALA A 203 20.76 1.10 36.24
C ALA A 203 21.18 1.79 37.55
N SER A 204 20.32 2.66 38.06
CA SER A 204 20.55 3.44 39.29
C SER A 204 19.26 3.60 40.08
N GLY A 205 19.39 3.87 41.38
CA GLY A 205 18.23 4.04 42.26
C GLY A 205 17.45 2.74 42.47
N ILE A 206 18.10 1.58 42.35
CA ILE A 206 17.47 0.26 42.42
C ILE A 206 17.04 -0.02 43.87
N ALA A 207 15.76 -0.28 44.07
CA ALA A 207 15.24 -0.94 45.27
C ALA A 207 14.39 -2.13 44.86
N LEU A 208 14.47 -3.24 45.59
CA LEU A 208 13.80 -4.49 45.20
C LEU A 208 12.36 -4.60 45.75
N THR A 209 12.04 -3.86 46.81
CA THR A 209 10.74 -3.92 47.48
C THR A 209 10.27 -2.52 47.93
N PRO A 210 9.32 -1.86 47.21
CA PRO A 210 8.83 -2.22 45.88
C PRO A 210 9.90 -2.00 44.81
N LEU A 211 9.81 -2.73 43.70
CA LEU A 211 10.75 -2.62 42.59
C LEU A 211 10.66 -1.23 41.94
N GLN A 212 11.69 -0.42 42.13
CA GLN A 212 11.84 0.91 41.52
C GLN A 212 13.27 1.13 41.05
N GLY A 213 13.45 2.06 40.12
CA GLY A 213 14.77 2.45 39.61
C GLY A 213 14.69 3.08 38.23
N ARG A 214 15.85 3.51 37.74
CA ARG A 214 16.04 3.99 36.37
C ARG A 214 17.10 3.14 35.68
N ALA A 215 16.93 2.87 34.41
CA ALA A 215 17.87 2.12 33.60
C ALA A 215 18.03 2.78 32.23
N ARG A 216 19.26 3.00 31.81
CA ARG A 216 19.61 3.39 30.45
C ARG A 216 20.08 2.15 29.70
N VAL A 217 19.38 1.80 28.64
CA VAL A 217 19.73 0.70 27.74
C VAL A 217 20.30 1.30 26.46
N THR A 218 21.54 0.95 26.13
CA THR A 218 22.22 1.37 24.90
C THR A 218 22.62 0.15 24.10
N LEU A 219 22.27 0.14 22.82
CA LEU A 219 22.57 -0.90 21.85
C LEU A 219 23.16 -0.20 20.62
N ARG A 220 24.30 -0.67 20.10
CA ARG A 220 24.96 -0.02 18.95
C ARG A 220 25.32 -1.04 17.88
N ASP A 221 25.22 -0.62 16.62
CA ASP A 221 25.71 -1.36 15.46
C ASP A 221 25.19 -2.81 15.35
N VAL A 222 23.94 -3.06 15.75
CA VAL A 222 23.31 -4.37 15.54
C VAL A 222 23.10 -4.56 14.05
N ASP A 223 23.66 -5.64 13.51
CA ASP A 223 23.41 -6.03 12.14
C ASP A 223 21.95 -6.46 11.97
N ALA A 224 21.15 -5.61 11.34
CA ALA A 224 19.74 -5.89 11.11
C ALA A 224 19.51 -6.94 10.02
N THR A 225 20.53 -7.30 9.23
CA THR A 225 20.42 -8.39 8.25
C THR A 225 20.13 -9.74 8.92
N LEU A 226 20.37 -9.86 10.23
CA LEU A 226 19.91 -10.98 11.06
C LEU A 226 18.39 -11.19 10.99
N ALA A 227 17.60 -10.16 10.69
CA ALA A 227 16.16 -10.30 10.47
C ALA A 227 15.83 -11.19 9.26
N ASN A 228 16.73 -11.29 8.26
CA ASN A 228 16.55 -12.20 7.13
C ASN A 228 16.50 -13.66 7.55
N LEU A 229 17.06 -14.02 8.72
CA LEU A 229 17.03 -15.38 9.25
C LEU A 229 15.60 -15.86 9.55
N TYR A 230 14.67 -14.92 9.72
CA TYR A 230 13.25 -15.19 9.99
C TYR A 230 12.36 -15.03 8.75
N LEU A 231 12.92 -14.61 7.61
CA LEU A 231 12.17 -14.54 6.35
C LEU A 231 12.09 -15.93 5.70
N PRO A 232 10.93 -16.32 5.15
CA PRO A 232 10.81 -17.54 4.36
C PRO A 232 11.87 -17.65 3.23
N SER A 233 12.31 -18.88 2.93
CA SER A 233 13.33 -19.16 1.91
C SER A 233 12.90 -18.86 0.47
N ASP A 234 11.62 -18.58 0.24
CA ASP A 234 11.02 -18.12 -1.02
C ASP A 234 10.79 -16.60 -1.08
N THR A 235 11.11 -15.85 -0.02
CA THR A 235 10.96 -14.38 0.00
C THR A 235 11.77 -13.73 -1.14
N ALA A 236 11.08 -13.03 -2.04
CA ALA A 236 11.69 -12.42 -3.23
C ALA A 236 12.70 -11.30 -2.93
N VAL A 237 12.68 -10.76 -1.71
CA VAL A 237 13.43 -9.58 -1.30
C VAL A 237 14.17 -9.86 0.01
N VAL A 238 15.40 -9.36 0.13
CA VAL A 238 16.23 -9.50 1.33
C VAL A 238 16.82 -8.16 1.74
N LEU A 239 17.06 -8.02 3.05
CA LEU A 239 17.78 -6.89 3.61
C LEU A 239 19.28 -7.14 3.44
N ASP A 240 19.93 -6.46 2.51
CA ASP A 240 21.35 -6.64 2.22
C ASP A 240 22.25 -5.99 3.27
N LYS A 241 21.86 -4.81 3.75
CA LYS A 241 22.57 -4.03 4.77
C LYS A 241 21.57 -3.30 5.64
N ALA A 242 21.85 -3.22 6.94
CA ALA A 242 21.24 -2.29 7.88
C ALA A 242 21.95 -2.39 9.23
N LYS A 243 22.14 -1.26 9.92
CA LYS A 243 22.66 -1.22 11.29
C LYS A 243 21.64 -0.58 12.22
N VAL A 244 21.35 -1.22 13.35
CA VAL A 244 20.41 -0.71 14.35
C VAL A 244 21.17 -0.22 15.57
N GLY A 245 20.90 1.02 15.95
CA GLY A 245 21.26 1.59 17.24
C GLY A 245 20.01 1.95 18.04
N ALA A 246 20.06 1.82 19.36
CA ALA A 246 18.99 2.26 20.24
C ALA A 246 19.56 2.78 21.56
N ALA A 247 18.97 3.86 22.07
CA ALA A 247 19.23 4.40 23.39
C ALA A 247 17.87 4.67 24.07
N VAL A 248 17.57 3.92 25.12
CA VAL A 248 16.28 3.97 25.82
C VAL A 248 16.51 4.17 27.32
N ASP A 249 15.98 5.27 27.84
CA ASP A 249 15.86 5.53 29.27
C ASP A 249 14.52 4.98 29.76
N ALA A 250 14.60 3.98 30.63
CA ALA A 250 13.48 3.36 31.30
C ALA A 250 13.45 3.78 32.77
N SER A 251 12.27 4.06 33.31
CA SER A 251 12.09 4.32 34.74
C SER A 251 10.87 3.60 35.27
N ARG A 252 10.97 3.11 36.50
CA ARG A 252 9.89 2.44 37.23
C ARG A 252 9.73 3.08 38.60
N ASP A 253 8.51 3.50 38.92
CA ASP A 253 8.18 4.04 40.24
C ASP A 253 7.77 2.94 41.24
N ALA A 254 7.75 3.29 42.53
CA ALA A 254 7.30 2.42 43.62
C ALA A 254 5.84 1.93 43.48
N ARG A 255 5.01 2.63 42.70
CA ARG A 255 3.60 2.30 42.44
C ARG A 255 3.45 1.36 41.23
N GLY A 256 4.57 0.92 40.62
CA GLY A 256 4.62 -0.01 39.50
C GLY A 256 4.49 0.63 38.12
N GLY A 257 4.43 1.95 38.02
CA GLY A 257 4.32 2.64 36.74
C GLY A 257 5.65 2.74 36.02
N VAL A 258 5.62 2.53 34.71
CA VAL A 258 6.79 2.50 33.82
C VAL A 258 6.74 3.69 32.87
N ALA A 259 7.87 4.37 32.68
CA ALA A 259 8.06 5.35 31.63
C ALA A 259 9.31 5.02 30.80
N LEU A 260 9.16 5.09 29.47
CA LEU A 260 10.18 4.87 28.46
C LEU A 260 10.33 6.15 27.63
N VAL A 261 11.56 6.62 27.49
CA VAL A 261 11.93 7.70 26.59
C VAL A 261 13.20 7.27 25.88
N GLY A 262 13.24 7.34 24.56
CA GLY A 262 14.41 6.92 23.84
C GLY A 262 14.32 7.16 22.35
N GLN A 263 15.41 6.84 21.69
CA GLN A 263 15.52 6.89 20.25
C GLN A 263 16.10 5.57 19.75
N ALA A 264 15.56 5.07 18.65
CA ALA A 264 16.20 4.03 17.84
C ALA A 264 16.51 4.61 16.47
N ARG A 265 17.59 4.14 15.86
CA ARG A 265 18.02 4.57 14.54
C ARG A 265 18.45 3.35 13.74
N ILE A 266 18.01 3.27 12.50
CA ILE A 266 18.40 2.23 11.56
C ILE A 266 19.10 2.88 10.39
N ASP A 267 20.36 2.51 10.17
CA ASP A 267 21.27 3.13 9.21
C ASP A 267 21.57 2.22 8.04
N ASP A 268 21.85 2.84 6.89
CA ASP A 268 22.33 2.19 5.68
C ASP A 268 21.44 1.00 5.26
N ILE A 269 20.11 1.20 5.33
CA ILE A 269 19.15 0.17 4.94
C ILE A 269 19.24 0.01 3.42
N VAL A 270 19.67 -1.18 2.99
CA VAL A 270 19.71 -1.56 1.58
C VAL A 270 18.90 -2.83 1.43
N VAL A 271 17.85 -2.76 0.62
CA VAL A 271 16.97 -3.87 0.30
C VAL A 271 17.22 -4.25 -1.15
N ARG A 272 17.40 -5.55 -1.42
CA ARG A 272 17.65 -6.07 -2.78
C ARG A 272 16.72 -7.23 -3.11
N ARG A 273 16.48 -7.44 -4.41
CA ARG A 273 15.81 -8.66 -4.88
C ARG A 273 16.77 -9.84 -4.76
N ARG A 274 16.30 -10.99 -4.29
CA ARG A 274 17.11 -12.20 -4.21
C ARG A 274 17.54 -12.63 -5.62
N GLY A 275 18.85 -12.84 -5.82
CA GLY A 275 19.43 -13.22 -7.12
C GLY A 275 19.72 -12.07 -8.08
N VAL A 276 19.52 -10.81 -7.67
CA VAL A 276 19.85 -9.61 -8.47
C VAL A 276 20.73 -8.69 -7.64
N ASP A 277 21.84 -8.21 -8.22
CA ASP A 277 22.81 -7.36 -7.51
C ASP A 277 22.37 -5.89 -7.38
N ALA A 278 21.34 -5.47 -8.13
CA ALA A 278 20.78 -4.13 -8.04
C ALA A 278 19.99 -3.92 -6.73
N SER A 279 20.27 -2.83 -6.03
CA SER A 279 19.46 -2.36 -4.90
C SER A 279 18.05 -2.01 -5.36
N LEU A 280 17.04 -2.48 -4.63
CA LEU A 280 15.62 -2.19 -4.88
C LEU A 280 15.17 -0.96 -4.09
N VAL A 281 15.57 -0.88 -2.82
CA VAL A 281 15.28 0.27 -1.94
C VAL A 281 16.52 0.59 -1.12
N THR A 282 16.85 1.87 -1.03
CA THR A 282 17.88 2.37 -0.10
C THR A 282 17.30 3.46 0.78
N VAL A 283 17.47 3.32 2.09
CA VAL A 283 17.04 4.29 3.10
C VAL A 283 18.27 4.66 3.92
N PRO A 284 18.82 5.89 3.80
CA PRO A 284 20.06 6.28 4.48
C PRO A 284 19.97 6.15 5.99
N ALA A 285 18.84 6.58 6.56
CA ALA A 285 18.54 6.44 7.97
C ALA A 285 17.03 6.49 8.20
N LEU A 286 16.55 5.70 9.17
CA LEU A 286 15.25 5.85 9.82
C LEU A 286 15.49 6.15 11.29
N VAL A 287 14.95 7.25 11.78
CA VAL A 287 15.00 7.61 13.20
C VAL A 287 13.63 7.40 13.80
N PHE A 288 13.57 6.70 14.93
CA PHE A 288 12.38 6.36 15.70
C PHE A 288 12.48 7.01 17.07
N ASP A 289 11.65 7.99 17.35
CA ASP A 289 11.55 8.56 18.69
C ASP A 289 10.41 7.88 19.46
N LEU A 290 10.74 7.32 20.62
CA LEU A 290 9.82 6.65 21.52
C LEU A 290 9.59 7.52 22.75
N THR A 291 8.34 7.86 23.01
CA THR A 291 7.94 8.46 24.28
C THR A 291 6.72 7.76 24.83
N SER A 292 6.74 7.42 26.12
CA SER A 292 5.56 6.91 26.82
C SER A 292 4.96 7.99 27.73
N ARG A 293 3.64 8.13 27.70
CA ARG A 293 2.88 9.02 28.60
C ARG A 293 1.89 8.16 29.39
N ARG A 294 1.37 8.66 30.51
CA ARG A 294 0.20 8.03 31.15
C ARG A 294 -1.08 8.64 30.59
N SER A 295 -2.02 7.77 30.22
CA SER A 295 -3.42 8.10 30.02
C SER A 295 -4.04 8.67 31.30
N PRO A 296 -5.12 9.47 31.24
CA PRO A 296 -5.92 9.85 32.40
C PRO A 296 -6.35 8.68 33.30
N GLU A 297 -6.48 7.47 32.72
CA GLU A 297 -6.82 6.22 33.41
C GLU A 297 -5.59 5.49 33.98
N GLY A 298 -4.39 6.09 33.91
CA GLY A 298 -3.14 5.54 34.43
C GLY A 298 -2.42 4.55 33.52
N ARG A 299 -2.94 4.26 32.31
CA ARG A 299 -2.34 3.31 31.34
C ARG A 299 -1.18 3.93 30.54
N PRO A 300 -0.09 3.20 30.25
CA PRO A 300 1.00 3.72 29.43
C PRO A 300 0.59 3.76 27.95
N LEU A 301 0.76 4.92 27.30
CA LEU A 301 0.54 5.14 25.88
C LEU A 301 1.87 5.56 25.23
N GLY A 302 2.25 4.87 24.17
CA GLY A 302 3.42 5.15 23.36
C GLY A 302 3.12 6.11 22.20
N ARG A 303 4.08 6.97 21.89
CA ARG A 303 4.19 7.68 20.63
C ARG A 303 5.46 7.22 19.92
N ILE A 304 5.32 6.85 18.66
CA ILE A 304 6.42 6.52 17.75
C ILE A 304 6.40 7.55 16.63
N GLU A 305 7.52 8.23 16.44
CA GLU A 305 7.73 9.12 15.31
C GLU A 305 8.88 8.61 14.45
N MET A 306 8.62 8.36 13.17
CA MET A 306 9.58 7.88 12.18
C MET A 306 9.85 8.98 11.16
N ASN A 307 11.12 9.37 11.02
CA ASN A 307 11.58 10.34 10.04
C ASN A 307 12.62 9.73 9.10
N GLY A 308 12.52 10.03 7.81
CA GLY A 308 13.51 9.56 6.84
C GLY A 308 13.28 9.99 5.39
N ARG A 309 14.04 9.35 4.51
CA ARG A 309 13.90 9.43 3.06
C ARG A 309 14.21 8.09 2.44
N ALA A 310 13.53 7.73 1.36
CA ALA A 310 13.75 6.47 0.67
C ALA A 310 14.07 6.74 -0.80
N THR A 311 14.99 5.96 -1.36
CA THR A 311 15.13 5.83 -2.80
C THR A 311 14.65 4.45 -3.20
N VAL A 312 13.66 4.38 -4.09
CA VAL A 312 13.22 3.12 -4.72
C VAL A 312 13.77 3.09 -6.13
N PHE A 313 14.29 1.95 -6.55
CA PHE A 313 14.83 1.71 -7.88
C PHE A 313 13.90 0.75 -8.63
N ASP A 314 13.51 1.11 -9.85
CA ASP A 314 12.79 0.20 -10.72
C ASP A 314 13.76 -0.77 -11.41
N PRO A 315 13.65 -2.09 -11.18
CA PRO A 315 14.52 -3.07 -11.83
C PRO A 315 14.07 -3.43 -13.26
N ARG A 316 13.04 -2.80 -13.82
CA ARG A 316 12.59 -3.10 -15.20
C ARG A 316 13.70 -2.80 -16.23
N PRO A 317 14.06 -3.77 -17.08
CA PRO A 317 15.06 -3.57 -18.13
C PRO A 317 14.70 -2.36 -19.02
N GLY A 318 15.69 -1.52 -19.35
CA GLY A 318 15.49 -0.33 -20.18
C GLY A 318 14.97 0.93 -19.48
N LYS A 319 14.44 0.82 -18.25
CA LYS A 319 13.93 1.94 -17.46
C LYS A 319 14.64 2.04 -16.11
N SER A 320 15.76 2.78 -16.04
CA SER A 320 16.38 3.11 -14.75
C SER A 320 15.62 4.29 -14.10
N ASN A 321 14.43 4.02 -13.57
CA ASN A 321 13.70 5.03 -12.81
C ASN A 321 14.12 4.98 -11.35
N ARG A 322 14.63 6.12 -10.87
CA ARG A 322 14.94 6.37 -9.47
C ARG A 322 13.81 7.20 -8.86
N PHE A 323 13.12 6.62 -7.91
CA PHE A 323 12.06 7.28 -7.16
C PHE A 323 12.60 7.78 -5.83
N GLN A 324 12.66 9.09 -5.64
CA GLN A 324 13.00 9.67 -4.34
C GLN A 324 11.71 10.02 -3.60
N VAL A 325 11.56 9.42 -2.41
CA VAL A 325 10.56 9.78 -1.43
C VAL A 325 11.27 10.58 -0.35
N ASP A 326 11.09 11.89 -0.38
CA ASP A 326 11.72 12.81 0.57
C ASP A 326 10.72 13.28 1.63
N ARG A 327 11.24 13.78 2.76
CA ARG A 327 10.42 14.28 3.89
C ARG A 327 9.36 13.26 4.34
N LEU A 328 9.75 11.99 4.43
CA LEU A 328 8.88 10.96 4.99
C LEU A 328 8.83 11.15 6.50
N GLN A 329 7.66 11.48 7.01
CA GLN A 329 7.36 11.52 8.45
C GLN A 329 6.15 10.63 8.71
N VAL A 330 6.24 9.72 9.67
CA VAL A 330 5.12 8.91 10.13
C VAL A 330 5.04 9.03 11.65
N VAL A 331 3.88 9.41 12.18
CA VAL A 331 3.63 9.49 13.61
C VAL A 331 2.50 8.54 13.96
N ALA A 332 2.74 7.67 14.93
CA ALA A 332 1.74 6.84 15.56
C ALA A 332 1.64 7.25 17.04
N ASP A 333 0.54 7.86 17.45
CA ASP A 333 0.31 8.33 18.82
C ASP A 333 -0.83 7.55 19.49
N GLY A 334 -0.68 7.24 20.78
CA GLY A 334 -1.67 6.48 21.54
C GLY A 334 -1.56 4.96 21.39
N ILE A 335 -0.36 4.44 21.12
CA ILE A 335 -0.10 3.00 21.03
C ILE A 335 -0.13 2.39 22.43
N ASP A 336 -0.97 1.39 22.64
CA ASP A 336 -0.99 0.60 23.87
C ASP A 336 -0.10 -0.65 23.74
N ALA A 337 0.37 -1.19 24.87
CA ALA A 337 1.19 -2.41 24.86
C ALA A 337 0.41 -3.65 24.35
N SER A 338 -0.91 -3.66 24.46
CA SER A 338 -1.79 -4.74 23.97
C SER A 338 -2.07 -4.68 22.46
N GLY A 339 -1.83 -3.56 21.78
CA GLY A 339 -2.20 -3.36 20.38
C GLY A 339 -3.72 -3.38 20.13
N GLY A 340 -4.53 -3.33 21.19
CA GLY A 340 -5.99 -3.43 21.13
C GLY A 340 -6.66 -2.08 20.89
N GLN A 341 -6.01 -0.99 21.32
CA GLN A 341 -6.49 0.36 21.13
C GLN A 341 -6.07 0.90 19.76
N ALA A 342 -6.94 1.68 19.12
CA ALA A 342 -6.60 2.36 17.89
C ALA A 342 -5.69 3.57 18.17
N ALA A 343 -4.50 3.55 17.58
CA ALA A 343 -3.56 4.65 17.57
C ALA A 343 -3.90 5.65 16.46
N GLN A 344 -3.67 6.93 16.71
CA GLN A 344 -3.76 7.98 15.69
C GLN A 344 -2.52 7.90 14.80
N ILE A 345 -2.73 7.72 13.50
CA ILE A 345 -1.67 7.67 12.49
C ILE A 345 -1.70 8.95 11.67
N THR A 346 -0.55 9.58 11.53
CA THR A 346 -0.31 10.60 10.51
C THR A 346 0.91 10.20 9.69
N ALA A 347 0.88 10.41 8.38
CA ALA A 347 2.04 10.21 7.52
C ALA A 347 2.08 11.30 6.45
N THR A 348 3.25 11.90 6.26
CA THR A 348 3.48 12.85 5.17
C THR A 348 4.70 12.46 4.36
N ALA A 349 4.67 12.70 3.06
CA ALA A 349 5.80 12.45 2.17
C ALA A 349 5.75 13.37 0.94
N ALA A 350 6.92 13.76 0.42
CA ALA A 350 7.06 14.28 -0.93
C ALA A 350 7.16 13.11 -1.91
N LEU A 351 6.31 13.11 -2.94
CA LEU A 351 6.21 12.00 -3.88
C LEU A 351 7.15 12.15 -5.09
N PRO A 352 7.60 11.05 -5.69
CA PRO A 352 8.33 11.07 -6.96
C PRO A 352 7.52 11.71 -8.10
N GLY A 353 8.20 12.45 -8.96
CA GLY A 353 7.55 13.24 -10.02
C GLY A 353 6.91 14.55 -9.51
N GLY A 354 7.10 14.89 -8.23
CA GLY A 354 6.50 16.05 -7.59
C GLY A 354 5.17 15.73 -6.90
N GLY A 355 4.72 16.67 -6.08
CA GLY A 355 3.52 16.53 -5.27
C GLY A 355 3.79 16.08 -3.83
N ALA A 356 2.71 15.77 -3.13
CA ALA A 356 2.77 15.35 -1.72
C ALA A 356 1.69 14.30 -1.41
N LEU A 357 1.98 13.48 -0.40
CA LEU A 357 1.06 12.55 0.25
C LEU A 357 0.85 13.01 1.69
N ASP A 358 -0.40 13.08 2.12
CA ASP A 358 -0.82 13.30 3.51
C ASP A 358 -1.82 12.20 3.87
N VAL A 359 -1.51 11.39 4.87
CA VAL A 359 -2.36 10.31 5.38
C VAL A 359 -2.67 10.59 6.83
N GLN A 360 -3.94 10.51 7.22
CA GLN A 360 -4.39 10.71 8.60
C GLN A 360 -5.49 9.72 8.93
N GLY A 361 -5.47 9.15 10.12
CA GLY A 361 -6.51 8.22 10.51
C GLY A 361 -6.20 7.46 11.77
N ARG A 362 -6.89 6.34 11.95
CA ARG A 362 -6.72 5.46 13.11
C ARG A 362 -6.37 4.07 12.64
N ALA A 363 -5.44 3.43 13.33
CA ALA A 363 -5.05 2.05 13.06
C ALA A 363 -4.86 1.29 14.37
N ARG A 364 -5.21 0.00 14.35
CA ARG A 364 -4.98 -0.92 15.47
C ARG A 364 -4.31 -2.21 14.95
N PRO A 365 -3.28 -2.72 15.64
CA PRO A 365 -2.65 -3.99 15.27
C PRO A 365 -3.49 -5.24 15.55
N ALA A 366 -4.29 -5.26 16.62
CA ALA A 366 -4.96 -6.48 17.08
C ALA A 366 -6.43 -6.26 17.50
N PRO A 367 -7.41 -6.85 16.78
CA PRO A 367 -7.31 -7.36 15.42
C PRO A 367 -6.95 -6.24 14.43
N VAL A 368 -6.23 -6.59 13.36
CA VAL A 368 -5.78 -5.64 12.34
C VAL A 368 -6.97 -4.87 11.78
N GLY A 369 -6.90 -3.54 11.85
CA GLY A 369 -7.86 -2.67 11.19
C GLY A 369 -7.39 -1.22 11.17
N ALA A 370 -7.72 -0.51 10.10
CA ALA A 370 -7.39 0.90 9.95
C ALA A 370 -8.45 1.65 9.15
N GLU A 371 -8.69 2.91 9.50
CA GLU A 371 -9.46 3.86 8.72
C GLU A 371 -8.54 5.05 8.45
N LEU A 372 -8.08 5.18 7.21
CA LEU A 372 -7.04 6.12 6.80
C LEU A 372 -7.55 7.03 5.69
N ARG A 373 -7.59 8.34 5.93
CA ARG A 373 -7.79 9.35 4.90
C ARG A 373 -6.45 9.69 4.26
N ALA A 374 -6.28 9.37 2.99
CA ALA A 374 -5.11 9.69 2.17
C ALA A 374 -5.46 10.78 1.15
N ARG A 375 -4.70 11.88 1.20
CA ARG A 375 -4.72 12.96 0.23
C ARG A 375 -3.42 12.96 -0.57
N ILE A 376 -3.57 12.89 -1.89
CA ILE A 376 -2.47 13.08 -2.83
C ILE A 376 -2.68 14.43 -3.51
N SER A 377 -1.63 15.24 -3.63
CA SER A 377 -1.72 16.58 -4.23
C SER A 377 -0.61 16.81 -5.25
N ARG A 378 -1.00 17.33 -6.42
CA ARG A 378 -0.11 17.75 -7.52
C ARG A 378 0.90 16.69 -7.97
N VAL A 379 0.46 15.44 -8.11
CA VAL A 379 1.31 14.36 -8.65
C VAL A 379 1.30 14.40 -10.18
N ASP A 380 2.48 14.44 -10.80
CA ASP A 380 2.62 14.44 -12.25
C ASP A 380 2.41 13.04 -12.84
N LEU A 381 1.30 12.83 -13.55
CA LEU A 381 1.00 11.57 -14.22
C LEU A 381 1.93 11.27 -15.38
N GLY A 382 2.62 12.26 -15.96
CA GLY A 382 3.62 12.04 -17.00
C GLY A 382 4.81 11.22 -16.48
N PHE A 383 5.22 11.48 -15.23
CA PHE A 383 6.25 10.69 -14.55
C PHE A 383 5.78 9.25 -14.27
N TRP A 384 4.50 9.06 -13.93
CA TRP A 384 3.92 7.74 -13.63
C TRP A 384 3.41 6.97 -14.86
N ALA A 385 3.32 7.61 -16.03
CA ALA A 385 2.84 7.02 -17.27
C ALA A 385 3.46 5.64 -17.60
N PRO A 386 4.78 5.39 -17.41
CA PRO A 386 5.41 4.10 -17.67
C PRO A 386 4.93 2.93 -16.80
N TYR A 387 4.21 3.21 -15.71
CA TYR A 387 3.70 2.20 -14.78
C TYR A 387 2.28 1.75 -15.09
N PHE A 388 1.58 2.49 -15.94
CA PHE A 388 0.30 2.05 -16.48
C PHE A 388 0.57 1.21 -17.72
N SER A 389 0.05 -0.02 -17.75
CA SER A 389 0.13 -0.91 -18.91
C SER A 389 -0.83 -0.47 -20.01
N LEU A 390 -0.70 0.77 -20.47
CA LEU A 390 -1.53 1.36 -21.51
C LEU A 390 -0.66 1.64 -22.75
N PRO A 391 -1.17 1.38 -23.96
CA PRO A 391 -0.47 1.69 -25.21
C PRO A 391 -0.42 3.19 -25.53
N LEU A 392 -1.12 4.01 -24.74
CA LEU A 392 -1.23 5.46 -24.88
C LEU A 392 -0.44 6.17 -23.77
N VAL A 393 0.10 7.35 -24.09
CA VAL A 393 0.79 8.21 -23.12
C VAL A 393 -0.21 9.22 -22.53
N PHE A 394 -0.26 9.30 -21.20
CA PHE A 394 -1.12 10.21 -20.46
C PHE A 394 -0.27 11.19 -19.65
N THR A 395 -0.65 12.47 -19.67
CA THR A 395 -0.03 13.52 -18.84
C THR A 395 -1.10 14.30 -18.10
N GLY A 396 -0.70 14.97 -17.02
CA GLY A 396 -1.58 15.82 -16.22
C GLY A 396 -1.19 15.78 -14.76
N THR A 397 -1.80 16.63 -13.93
CA THR A 397 -1.55 16.62 -12.47
C THR A 397 -2.74 16.00 -11.75
N ALA A 398 -2.51 14.92 -11.01
CA ALA A 398 -3.51 14.21 -10.25
C ALA A 398 -3.57 14.68 -8.79
N GLU A 399 -4.80 14.73 -8.27
CA GLU A 399 -5.12 14.99 -6.87
C GLU A 399 -6.19 14.00 -6.40
N THR A 400 -6.09 13.56 -5.15
CA THR A 400 -7.04 12.61 -4.56
C THR A 400 -7.35 13.00 -3.13
N ASP A 401 -8.54 12.63 -2.67
CA ASP A 401 -8.95 12.68 -1.27
C ASP A 401 -9.76 11.41 -1.01
N LEU A 402 -9.08 10.39 -0.49
CA LEU A 402 -9.57 9.02 -0.37
C LEU A 402 -9.59 8.59 1.08
N THR A 403 -10.67 7.96 1.54
CA THR A 403 -10.72 7.20 2.79
C THR A 403 -10.57 5.73 2.47
N VAL A 404 -9.60 5.07 3.11
CA VAL A 404 -9.28 3.65 2.96
C VAL A 404 -9.61 2.95 4.28
N ASP A 405 -10.59 2.06 4.23
CA ASP A 405 -10.97 1.19 5.33
C ASP A 405 -10.30 -0.18 5.12
N VAL A 406 -9.37 -0.51 6.01
CA VAL A 406 -8.63 -1.78 6.03
C VAL A 406 -9.17 -2.63 7.18
N GLY A 407 -9.52 -3.88 6.87
CA GLY A 407 -9.95 -4.88 7.85
C GLY A 407 -9.59 -6.28 7.37
N VAL A 408 -10.40 -7.27 7.71
CA VAL A 408 -10.25 -8.63 7.18
C VAL A 408 -10.87 -8.68 5.78
N GLY A 409 -10.04 -8.92 4.74
CA GLY A 409 -10.50 -9.04 3.34
C GLY A 409 -10.02 -7.90 2.44
N SER A 410 -10.77 -7.62 1.37
CA SER A 410 -10.42 -6.54 0.43
C SER A 410 -10.71 -5.16 1.05
N PRO A 411 -9.78 -4.19 0.95
CA PRO A 411 -9.98 -2.86 1.49
C PRO A 411 -11.10 -2.15 0.75
N ARG A 412 -11.87 -1.33 1.49
CA ARG A 412 -12.87 -0.44 0.90
C ARG A 412 -12.25 0.94 0.72
N VAL A 413 -12.35 1.52 -0.48
CA VAL A 413 -11.83 2.84 -0.80
C VAL A 413 -12.97 3.76 -1.21
N ARG A 414 -13.09 4.91 -0.54
CA ARG A 414 -14.13 5.90 -0.75
C ARG A 414 -13.53 7.27 -1.02
N GLY A 415 -14.15 8.12 -1.84
CA GLY A 415 -13.72 9.52 -1.94
C GLY A 415 -13.81 10.14 -3.33
N ARG A 416 -12.83 10.99 -3.66
CA ARG A 416 -12.78 11.75 -4.90
C ARG A 416 -11.38 11.81 -5.51
N MET A 417 -11.35 12.01 -6.81
CA MET A 417 -10.13 12.15 -7.60
C MET A 417 -10.31 13.26 -8.64
N ALA A 418 -9.26 14.01 -8.93
CA ALA A 418 -9.24 14.99 -10.00
C ALA A 418 -7.93 14.89 -10.76
N ILE A 419 -7.99 15.09 -12.08
CA ILE A 419 -6.81 15.21 -12.92
C ILE A 419 -6.95 16.49 -13.73
N ASN A 420 -5.99 17.41 -13.57
CA ASN A 420 -5.97 18.69 -14.26
C ASN A 420 -4.99 18.65 -15.45
N GLY A 421 -5.35 19.33 -16.54
CA GLY A 421 -4.49 19.46 -17.73
C GLY A 421 -4.23 18.14 -18.45
N VAL A 422 -5.27 17.30 -18.59
CA VAL A 422 -5.12 15.95 -19.15
C VAL A 422 -4.80 16.02 -20.63
N THR A 423 -3.77 15.29 -21.07
CA THR A 423 -3.54 15.01 -22.49
C THR A 423 -3.32 13.53 -22.73
N ILE A 424 -3.87 13.04 -23.85
CA ILE A 424 -3.78 11.65 -24.29
C ILE A 424 -3.11 11.64 -25.67
N ARG A 425 -2.04 10.87 -25.81
CA ARG A 425 -1.24 10.79 -27.04
C ARG A 425 -0.98 9.36 -27.46
N ASP A 426 -0.89 9.14 -28.76
CA ASP A 426 -0.23 7.98 -29.37
C ASP A 426 1.00 8.47 -30.13
N GLY A 427 2.18 8.21 -29.56
CA GLY A 427 3.44 8.77 -30.05
C GLY A 427 3.40 10.30 -30.15
N ALA A 428 3.66 10.81 -31.35
CA ALA A 428 3.62 12.25 -31.63
C ALA A 428 2.19 12.80 -31.79
N GLN A 429 1.18 11.96 -31.97
CA GLN A 429 -0.18 12.39 -32.24
C GLN A 429 -0.95 12.63 -30.93
N ARG A 430 -1.50 13.84 -30.77
CA ARG A 430 -2.44 14.14 -29.66
C ARG A 430 -3.84 13.69 -30.05
N LEU A 431 -4.42 12.77 -29.28
CA LEU A 431 -5.74 12.21 -29.53
C LEU A 431 -6.85 13.00 -28.83
N ALA A 432 -6.63 13.31 -27.54
CA ALA A 432 -7.58 14.04 -26.73
C ALA A 432 -6.88 14.90 -25.66
N ALA A 433 -7.58 15.92 -25.19
CA ALA A 433 -7.18 16.71 -24.03
C ALA A 433 -8.40 17.19 -23.24
N ALA A 434 -8.25 17.49 -21.96
CA ALA A 434 -9.29 18.10 -21.14
C ALA A 434 -8.67 19.05 -20.10
N ASP A 435 -9.39 20.10 -19.71
CA ASP A 435 -8.91 21.02 -18.67
C ASP A 435 -8.90 20.32 -17.31
N ALA A 436 -9.94 19.52 -17.03
CA ALA A 436 -10.02 18.69 -15.84
C ALA A 436 -10.90 17.45 -16.06
N ILE A 437 -10.57 16.36 -15.38
CA ILE A 437 -11.40 15.17 -15.18
C ILE A 437 -11.61 15.01 -13.68
N GLU A 438 -12.86 15.07 -13.22
CA GLU A 438 -13.24 14.99 -11.82
C GLU A 438 -14.10 13.75 -11.59
N LEU A 439 -13.74 12.92 -10.61
CA LEU A 439 -14.51 11.77 -10.16
C LEU A 439 -14.93 12.00 -8.71
N THR A 440 -16.23 11.95 -8.43
CA THR A 440 -16.80 12.11 -7.09
C THR A 440 -17.65 10.90 -6.70
N GLY A 441 -17.72 10.64 -5.39
CA GLY A 441 -18.49 9.52 -4.85
C GLY A 441 -17.93 8.16 -5.24
N LEU A 442 -16.59 8.04 -5.32
CA LEU A 442 -15.93 6.75 -5.45
C LEU A 442 -16.28 5.89 -4.24
N ASP A 443 -16.65 4.64 -4.47
CA ASP A 443 -16.84 3.62 -3.47
C ASP A 443 -16.50 2.26 -4.09
N THR A 444 -15.35 1.70 -3.72
CA THR A 444 -14.88 0.44 -4.26
C THR A 444 -14.49 -0.53 -3.16
N GLN A 445 -14.92 -1.77 -3.33
CA GLN A 445 -14.44 -2.92 -2.59
C GLN A 445 -14.27 -4.04 -3.61
N TRP A 446 -13.03 -4.25 -4.05
CA TRP A 446 -12.73 -5.13 -5.18
C TRP A 446 -13.40 -6.52 -5.02
N PRO A 447 -14.07 -7.05 -6.06
CA PRO A 447 -14.10 -6.59 -7.46
C PRO A 447 -15.27 -5.65 -7.83
N LYS A 448 -15.90 -5.00 -6.85
CA LYS A 448 -17.00 -4.03 -7.09
C LYS A 448 -16.47 -2.60 -7.11
N VAL A 449 -16.86 -1.83 -8.12
CA VAL A 449 -16.47 -0.42 -8.29
C VAL A 449 -17.71 0.42 -8.51
N ARG A 450 -17.90 1.48 -7.73
CA ARG A 450 -18.97 2.45 -7.92
C ARG A 450 -18.41 3.87 -7.92
N ALA A 451 -18.94 4.72 -8.79
CA ALA A 451 -18.71 6.16 -8.76
C ALA A 451 -20.03 6.91 -8.96
N GLU A 452 -20.25 7.97 -8.20
CA GLU A 452 -21.47 8.78 -8.34
C GLU A 452 -21.44 9.61 -9.62
N ARG A 453 -20.32 10.31 -9.87
CA ARG A 453 -20.21 11.22 -11.01
C ARG A 453 -18.80 11.30 -11.55
N VAL A 454 -18.69 11.34 -12.87
CA VAL A 454 -17.48 11.70 -13.63
C VAL A 454 -17.75 12.92 -14.47
N ARG A 455 -16.98 14.00 -14.30
CA ARG A 455 -17.14 15.28 -15.00
C ARG A 455 -15.88 15.62 -15.78
N LEU A 456 -16.04 15.91 -17.07
CA LEU A 456 -14.97 16.33 -17.97
C LEU A 456 -15.19 17.80 -18.35
N LYS A 457 -14.26 18.68 -17.98
CA LYS A 457 -14.33 20.11 -18.28
C LYS A 457 -13.57 20.43 -19.56
N ARG A 458 -14.26 21.04 -20.53
CA ARG A 458 -13.76 21.45 -21.85
C ARG A 458 -12.93 20.39 -22.56
N PRO A 459 -13.40 19.13 -22.67
CA PRO A 459 -12.67 18.11 -23.40
C PRO A 459 -12.59 18.47 -24.89
N ARG A 460 -11.47 18.10 -25.52
CA ARG A 460 -11.09 18.44 -26.88
C ARG A 460 -10.63 17.18 -27.57
N ALA A 461 -11.25 16.83 -28.68
CA ALA A 461 -10.87 15.67 -29.48
C ALA A 461 -11.00 15.98 -30.98
N THR A 462 -10.24 15.24 -31.80
CA THR A 462 -10.41 15.24 -33.25
C THR A 462 -10.92 13.86 -33.67
N ILE A 463 -12.04 13.84 -34.36
CA ILE A 463 -12.60 12.65 -34.99
C ILE A 463 -12.25 12.74 -36.47
N ARG A 464 -11.53 11.75 -36.98
CA ARG A 464 -11.16 11.66 -38.40
C ARG A 464 -11.90 10.50 -39.04
N ARG A 465 -12.44 10.72 -40.24
CA ARG A 465 -12.90 9.67 -41.14
C ARG A 465 -11.99 9.65 -42.36
N ASP A 466 -11.33 8.52 -42.61
CA ASP A 466 -10.44 8.35 -43.78
C ASP A 466 -11.23 8.15 -45.09
N ARG A 467 -10.54 7.98 -46.23
CA ARG A 467 -11.20 7.82 -47.54
C ARG A 467 -11.94 6.50 -47.66
N GLU A 468 -11.47 5.51 -46.92
CA GLU A 468 -12.04 4.16 -46.80
C GLU A 468 -13.28 4.15 -45.88
N GLY A 469 -13.52 5.25 -45.17
CA GLY A 469 -14.68 5.46 -44.30
C GLY A 469 -14.48 5.03 -42.85
N HIS A 470 -13.27 4.60 -42.46
CA HIS A 470 -12.93 4.24 -41.09
C HIS A 470 -12.85 5.46 -40.18
N LEU A 471 -13.35 5.33 -38.96
CA LEU A 471 -13.32 6.37 -37.94
C LEU A 471 -12.12 6.18 -37.01
N SER A 472 -11.42 7.28 -36.70
CA SER A 472 -10.28 7.27 -35.77
C SER A 472 -10.63 6.82 -34.35
N ILE A 473 -11.92 6.85 -33.98
CA ILE A 473 -12.37 6.31 -32.69
C ILE A 473 -12.31 4.78 -32.65
N THR A 474 -12.53 4.11 -33.79
CA THR A 474 -12.37 2.66 -33.93
C THR A 474 -10.88 2.29 -33.83
N GLU A 475 -10.00 3.06 -34.47
CA GLU A 475 -8.54 2.90 -34.34
C GLU A 475 -8.08 3.05 -32.87
N LEU A 476 -8.66 3.99 -32.12
CA LEU A 476 -8.39 4.18 -30.69
C LEU A 476 -8.81 2.96 -29.85
N VAL A 477 -10.01 2.41 -30.10
CA VAL A 477 -10.50 1.21 -29.40
C VAL A 477 -9.59 0.00 -29.68
N GLU A 478 -9.21 -0.20 -30.95
CA GLU A 478 -8.27 -1.27 -31.30
C GLU A 478 -6.88 -1.03 -30.71
N THR A 479 -6.42 0.21 -30.62
CA THR A 479 -5.15 0.55 -29.96
C THR A 479 -5.19 0.19 -28.48
N LEU A 480 -6.28 0.49 -27.77
CA LEU A 480 -6.47 0.14 -26.35
C LEU A 480 -6.51 -1.39 -26.09
N LYS A 481 -6.82 -2.21 -27.09
CA LYS A 481 -6.78 -3.68 -26.99
C LYS A 481 -5.36 -4.26 -27.16
N ARG A 482 -4.40 -3.49 -27.69
CA ARG A 482 -3.01 -3.95 -27.87
C ARG A 482 -2.28 -4.00 -26.52
N PRO A 483 -1.34 -4.94 -26.34
CA PRO A 483 -0.46 -4.94 -25.18
C PRO A 483 0.34 -3.62 -25.10
N ALA A 484 0.76 -3.25 -23.89
CA ALA A 484 1.54 -2.03 -23.65
C ALA A 484 2.80 -2.01 -24.53
N ARG A 485 3.15 -0.82 -25.04
CA ARG A 485 4.26 -0.63 -25.98
C ARG A 485 5.58 -1.05 -25.30
N GLU A 486 6.31 -1.98 -25.93
CA GLU A 486 7.65 -2.35 -25.48
C GLU A 486 8.62 -1.18 -25.68
N ASP A 487 9.45 -0.94 -24.66
CA ASP A 487 10.55 0.02 -24.77
C ASP A 487 11.60 -0.49 -25.75
N PRO A 488 12.19 0.38 -26.60
CA PRO A 488 13.17 -0.03 -27.62
C PRO A 488 14.52 -0.52 -27.06
N ALA A 489 14.68 -0.63 -25.74
CA ALA A 489 15.88 -1.14 -25.08
C ALA A 489 15.94 -2.69 -25.07
N GLY A 490 15.89 -3.30 -26.26
CA GLY A 490 16.49 -4.58 -26.65
C GLY A 490 16.73 -5.71 -25.63
N VAL A 491 15.82 -5.98 -24.69
CA VAL A 491 15.83 -7.21 -23.90
C VAL A 491 14.64 -8.04 -24.31
N ALA A 492 14.87 -9.33 -24.57
CA ALA A 492 13.86 -10.28 -25.00
C ALA A 492 12.58 -10.17 -24.16
N PRO A 493 11.39 -10.14 -24.79
CA PRO A 493 10.13 -10.02 -24.06
C PRO A 493 10.05 -11.13 -23.01
N ALA A 494 9.82 -10.77 -21.75
CA ALA A 494 9.09 -11.68 -20.89
C ALA A 494 7.78 -11.96 -21.63
N ALA A 495 7.58 -13.22 -22.03
CA ALA A 495 6.51 -13.66 -22.92
C ALA A 495 5.24 -12.85 -22.68
N ALA A 496 4.77 -12.13 -23.71
CA ALA A 496 3.60 -11.26 -23.63
C ALA A 496 2.45 -11.99 -22.91
N GLU A 497 2.29 -11.70 -21.62
CA GLU A 497 1.23 -12.31 -20.82
C GLU A 497 -0.08 -11.88 -21.45
N LYS A 498 -0.91 -12.87 -21.83
CA LYS A 498 -2.25 -12.62 -22.33
C LYS A 498 -2.98 -11.70 -21.34
N PRO A 499 -3.81 -10.74 -21.80
CA PRO A 499 -4.57 -9.86 -20.93
C PRO A 499 -5.24 -10.68 -19.83
N THR A 500 -4.92 -10.39 -18.56
CA THR A 500 -5.51 -11.08 -17.43
C THR A 500 -7.04 -10.92 -17.49
N PRO A 501 -7.82 -12.02 -17.51
CA PRO A 501 -9.28 -11.93 -17.52
C PRO A 501 -9.79 -11.13 -16.32
N LEU A 502 -10.89 -10.40 -16.50
CA LEU A 502 -11.60 -9.78 -15.37
C LEU A 502 -11.98 -10.86 -14.34
N PRO A 503 -11.87 -10.57 -13.02
CA PRO A 503 -12.19 -11.55 -12.01
C PRO A 503 -13.68 -11.93 -12.05
N PRO A 504 -14.05 -13.17 -11.69
CA PRO A 504 -15.45 -13.58 -11.57
C PRO A 504 -16.23 -12.62 -10.66
N GLY A 505 -17.40 -12.16 -11.13
CA GLY A 505 -18.26 -11.25 -10.34
C GLY A 505 -17.84 -9.78 -10.34
N PHE A 506 -16.90 -9.37 -11.21
CA PHE A 506 -16.60 -7.95 -11.44
C PHE A 506 -17.86 -7.16 -11.82
N SER A 507 -18.09 -6.04 -11.15
CA SER A 507 -19.17 -5.12 -11.49
C SER A 507 -18.75 -3.66 -11.33
N ALA A 508 -19.08 -2.82 -12.30
CA ALA A 508 -18.85 -1.38 -12.27
C ALA A 508 -20.15 -0.61 -12.42
N GLU A 509 -20.35 0.43 -11.62
CA GLU A 509 -21.52 1.31 -11.66
C GLU A 509 -21.07 2.78 -11.69
N LEU A 510 -21.60 3.55 -12.62
CA LEU A 510 -21.32 4.98 -12.77
C LEU A 510 -22.64 5.74 -12.89
N GLY A 511 -22.96 6.52 -11.86
CA GLY A 511 -24.24 7.22 -11.74
C GLY A 511 -24.45 8.27 -12.85
N GLU A 512 -23.47 9.13 -13.06
CA GLU A 512 -23.55 10.23 -14.04
C GLU A 512 -22.20 10.52 -14.71
N VAL A 513 -22.18 10.68 -16.03
CA VAL A 513 -21.06 11.21 -16.81
C VAL A 513 -21.47 12.52 -17.41
N ILE A 514 -20.70 13.59 -17.17
CA ILE A 514 -20.97 14.93 -17.68
C ILE A 514 -19.77 15.41 -18.50
N LEU A 515 -20.00 15.79 -19.76
CA LEU A 515 -19.06 16.56 -20.55
C LEU A 515 -19.55 17.99 -20.64
N GLU A 516 -18.71 18.93 -20.25
CA GLU A 516 -19.04 20.36 -20.24
C GLU A 516 -18.20 21.13 -21.24
N ASP A 517 -18.86 21.97 -22.03
CA ASP A 517 -18.21 22.84 -23.02
C ASP A 517 -17.22 22.09 -23.91
N ALA A 518 -17.57 20.86 -24.27
CA ALA A 518 -16.74 19.99 -25.08
C ALA A 518 -16.62 20.56 -26.51
N ARG A 519 -15.47 20.32 -27.13
CA ARG A 519 -15.14 20.83 -28.46
C ARG A 519 -14.59 19.71 -29.32
N THR A 520 -15.26 19.43 -30.41
CA THR A 520 -14.84 18.37 -31.33
C THR A 520 -14.63 18.94 -32.71
N ARG A 521 -13.55 18.51 -33.36
CA ARG A 521 -13.34 18.72 -34.78
C ARG A 521 -13.58 17.40 -35.51
N LEU A 522 -14.44 17.42 -36.51
CA LEU A 522 -14.69 16.30 -37.41
C LEU A 522 -13.98 16.60 -38.74
N ASP A 523 -13.00 15.76 -39.09
CA ASP A 523 -12.32 15.81 -40.38
C ASP A 523 -12.75 14.58 -41.20
N ASP A 524 -13.54 14.78 -42.26
CA ASP A 524 -14.05 13.70 -43.11
C ASP A 524 -13.44 13.78 -44.52
N ALA A 525 -12.65 12.77 -44.87
CA ALA A 525 -11.98 12.63 -46.16
C ALA A 525 -12.78 11.78 -47.18
N THR A 526 -13.96 11.28 -46.83
CA THR A 526 -14.83 10.51 -47.75
C THR A 526 -15.52 11.37 -48.80
N VAL A 527 -15.46 12.70 -48.65
CA VAL A 527 -16.06 13.70 -49.54
C VAL A 527 -15.01 14.63 -50.14
N GLU A 528 -15.31 15.19 -51.31
CA GLU A 528 -14.40 16.10 -52.02
C GLU A 528 -15.05 17.48 -52.30
N PRO A 529 -14.45 18.59 -51.81
CA PRO A 529 -13.23 18.68 -51.00
C PRO A 529 -13.39 18.10 -49.58
N PRO A 530 -12.30 17.67 -48.90
CA PRO A 530 -12.35 17.12 -47.55
C PRO A 530 -13.05 18.07 -46.57
N LEU A 531 -14.00 17.54 -45.82
CA LEU A 531 -14.85 18.32 -44.94
C LEU A 531 -14.21 18.47 -43.56
N ARG A 532 -14.31 19.68 -42.99
CA ARG A 532 -13.83 20.00 -41.64
C ARG A 532 -14.88 20.75 -40.85
N LEU A 533 -15.55 20.06 -39.92
CA LEU A 533 -16.60 20.64 -39.08
C LEU A 533 -16.10 20.84 -37.66
N ARG A 534 -16.53 21.93 -37.02
CA ARG A 534 -16.26 22.22 -35.61
C ARG A 534 -17.56 22.25 -34.83
N LEU A 535 -17.71 21.32 -33.90
CA LEU A 535 -18.87 21.22 -33.01
C LEU A 535 -18.46 21.75 -31.64
N ALA A 536 -19.01 22.90 -31.25
CA ALA A 536 -18.73 23.53 -29.96
C ALA A 536 -19.75 24.65 -29.65
N PRO A 537 -20.22 24.78 -28.40
CA PRO A 537 -20.00 23.85 -27.28
C PRO A 537 -20.84 22.57 -27.44
N ILE A 538 -20.34 21.48 -26.84
CA ILE A 538 -21.07 20.22 -26.69
C ILE A 538 -21.28 19.97 -25.19
N ARG A 539 -22.51 19.67 -24.80
CA ARG A 539 -22.88 19.21 -23.46
C ARG A 539 -23.46 17.81 -23.58
N LEU A 540 -22.92 16.86 -22.83
CA LEU A 540 -23.39 15.47 -22.81
C LEU A 540 -23.56 15.04 -21.36
N THR A 541 -24.73 14.49 -21.05
CA THR A 541 -25.02 13.84 -19.78
C THR A 541 -25.43 12.40 -20.06
N VAL A 542 -24.76 11.44 -19.44
CA VAL A 542 -25.12 10.01 -19.48
C VAL A 542 -25.39 9.54 -18.05
N ARG A 543 -26.50 8.84 -17.80
CA ARG A 543 -26.86 8.36 -16.46
C ARG A 543 -27.07 6.86 -16.42
N ASP A 544 -26.80 6.28 -15.24
CA ASP A 544 -27.04 4.88 -14.92
C ASP A 544 -26.24 3.88 -15.77
N LEU A 545 -24.95 4.19 -16.00
CA LEU A 545 -24.04 3.28 -16.69
C LEU A 545 -23.66 2.12 -15.76
N THR A 546 -23.92 0.89 -16.21
CA THR A 546 -23.64 -0.33 -15.43
C THR A 546 -22.89 -1.36 -16.26
N TRP A 547 -21.98 -2.08 -15.62
CA TRP A 547 -21.26 -3.22 -16.18
C TRP A 547 -21.27 -4.41 -15.20
N PRO A 548 -21.69 -5.62 -15.62
CA PRO A 548 -22.44 -5.91 -16.84
C PRO A 548 -23.73 -5.09 -16.90
N ASN A 549 -24.20 -4.83 -18.11
CA ASN A 549 -25.33 -3.94 -18.31
C ASN A 549 -26.62 -4.53 -17.72
N ARG A 550 -27.26 -3.79 -16.79
CA ARG A 550 -28.52 -4.20 -16.15
C ARG A 550 -29.74 -3.44 -16.67
N ARG A 551 -29.55 -2.19 -17.11
CA ARG A 551 -30.59 -1.28 -17.59
C ARG A 551 -30.02 -0.32 -18.63
N PRO A 552 -30.79 0.10 -19.65
CA PRO A 552 -30.34 1.12 -20.59
C PRO A 552 -29.95 2.42 -19.87
N ALA A 553 -28.78 2.95 -20.20
CA ALA A 553 -28.32 4.24 -19.70
C ALA A 553 -29.06 5.37 -20.43
N SER A 554 -29.48 6.41 -19.72
CA SER A 554 -30.12 7.58 -20.36
C SER A 554 -29.05 8.54 -20.87
N VAL A 555 -29.31 9.14 -22.04
CA VAL A 555 -28.38 10.05 -22.72
C VAL A 555 -29.11 11.35 -23.03
N GLN A 556 -28.46 12.48 -22.75
CA GLN A 556 -28.87 13.82 -23.16
C GLN A 556 -27.67 14.55 -23.76
N LEU A 557 -27.79 15.03 -24.98
CA LEU A 557 -26.75 15.70 -25.73
C LEU A 557 -27.31 17.02 -26.27
N ALA A 558 -26.55 18.10 -26.11
CA ALA A 558 -26.81 19.37 -26.78
C ALA A 558 -25.51 19.84 -27.43
N ALA A 559 -25.52 20.11 -28.73
CA ALA A 559 -24.36 20.55 -29.48
C ALA A 559 -24.70 21.73 -30.39
N SER A 560 -23.81 22.72 -30.46
CA SER A 560 -23.90 23.79 -31.46
C SER A 560 -23.14 23.41 -32.73
N THR A 561 -23.77 23.64 -33.88
CA THR A 561 -23.21 23.40 -35.21
C THR A 561 -22.37 24.58 -35.69
N PRO A 562 -21.53 24.40 -36.74
CA PRO A 562 -20.81 25.51 -37.35
C PRO A 562 -21.77 26.59 -37.86
N GLU A 563 -21.32 27.85 -37.81
CA GLU A 563 -22.07 29.05 -38.22
C GLU A 563 -23.32 29.32 -37.37
N ARG A 564 -24.31 28.44 -37.43
CA ARG A 564 -25.58 28.55 -36.70
C ARG A 564 -26.22 27.17 -36.52
N GLY A 565 -26.95 27.03 -35.41
CA GLY A 565 -27.88 25.93 -35.16
C GLY A 565 -27.54 25.10 -33.92
N THR A 566 -28.53 24.34 -33.45
CA THR A 566 -28.38 23.41 -32.33
C THR A 566 -28.93 22.02 -32.68
N ILE A 567 -28.24 21.02 -32.14
CA ILE A 567 -28.65 19.61 -32.15
C ILE A 567 -28.93 19.23 -30.71
N GLU A 568 -30.15 18.80 -30.43
CA GLU A 568 -30.57 18.30 -29.12
C GLU A 568 -30.99 16.84 -29.26
N THR A 569 -30.28 15.94 -28.59
CA THR A 569 -30.55 14.50 -28.66
C THR A 569 -30.83 13.95 -27.27
N GLN A 570 -31.88 13.16 -27.12
CA GLN A 570 -32.21 12.46 -25.88
C GLN A 570 -32.62 11.01 -26.17
N GLY A 571 -32.31 10.08 -25.27
CA GLY A 571 -32.68 8.68 -25.47
C GLY A 571 -31.96 7.72 -24.55
N THR A 572 -31.80 6.49 -25.00
CA THR A 572 -31.17 5.43 -24.22
C THR A 572 -30.06 4.71 -25.00
N VAL A 573 -29.06 4.23 -24.27
CA VAL A 573 -27.93 3.44 -24.81
C VAL A 573 -27.66 2.23 -23.91
N THR A 574 -27.47 1.06 -24.50
CA THR A 574 -26.98 -0.14 -23.83
C THR A 574 -25.50 -0.36 -24.16
N LEU A 575 -24.75 -0.99 -23.26
CA LEU A 575 -23.38 -1.46 -23.52
C LEU A 575 -23.38 -3.00 -23.63
N ASP A 576 -22.55 -3.52 -24.53
CA ASP A 576 -22.32 -4.96 -24.80
C ASP A 576 -23.59 -5.81 -25.06
N PRO A 577 -24.18 -5.76 -26.28
CA PRO A 577 -23.77 -4.95 -27.43
C PRO A 577 -24.25 -3.50 -27.30
N VAL A 578 -23.58 -2.60 -28.02
CA VAL A 578 -23.98 -1.19 -28.07
C VAL A 578 -25.27 -1.07 -28.89
N ARG A 579 -26.38 -0.74 -28.23
CA ARG A 579 -27.65 -0.40 -28.88
C ARG A 579 -28.07 0.99 -28.45
N PHE A 580 -28.70 1.73 -29.35
CA PHE A 580 -29.17 3.07 -29.06
C PHE A 580 -30.58 3.29 -29.59
N GLU A 581 -31.34 4.12 -28.89
CA GLU A 581 -32.60 4.69 -29.35
C GLU A 581 -32.58 6.16 -28.96
N LEU A 582 -32.48 7.05 -29.94
CA LEU A 582 -32.16 8.46 -29.78
C LEU A 582 -33.17 9.31 -30.56
N ARG A 583 -33.85 10.23 -29.88
CA ARG A 583 -34.68 11.27 -30.46
C ARG A 583 -33.87 12.54 -30.58
N THR A 584 -33.71 13.04 -31.80
CA THR A 584 -32.87 14.20 -32.13
C THR A 584 -33.72 15.32 -32.71
N ARG A 585 -33.64 16.50 -32.11
CA ARG A 585 -34.21 17.75 -32.60
C ARG A 585 -33.11 18.60 -33.23
N LEU A 586 -33.35 19.03 -34.45
CA LEU A 586 -32.47 19.92 -35.22
C LEU A 586 -33.13 21.29 -35.25
N VAL A 587 -32.41 22.35 -34.87
CA VAL A 587 -32.95 23.71 -34.81
C VAL A 587 -32.02 24.68 -35.55
N GLY A 588 -32.46 25.12 -36.73
CA GLY A 588 -31.83 26.18 -37.51
C GLY A 588 -30.38 25.90 -37.91
N ILE A 589 -30.05 24.65 -38.28
CA ILE A 589 -28.69 24.26 -38.67
C ILE A 589 -28.39 24.81 -40.06
N ASP A 590 -27.33 25.61 -40.18
CA ASP A 590 -26.89 26.09 -41.49
C ASP A 590 -26.40 24.92 -42.35
N VAL A 591 -26.94 24.77 -43.56
CA VAL A 591 -26.58 23.65 -44.46
C VAL A 591 -25.32 23.93 -45.29
N SER A 592 -24.86 25.18 -45.37
CA SER A 592 -23.71 25.60 -46.18
C SER A 592 -22.41 24.85 -45.83
N PRO A 593 -22.05 24.66 -44.54
CA PRO A 593 -20.87 23.88 -44.15
C PRO A 593 -20.91 22.41 -44.61
N TYR A 594 -22.10 21.86 -44.89
CA TYR A 594 -22.31 20.45 -45.21
C TYR A 594 -22.37 20.17 -46.72
N ARG A 595 -22.12 21.19 -47.56
CA ARG A 595 -22.13 21.08 -49.02
C ARG A 595 -21.38 19.85 -49.59
N PRO A 596 -20.20 19.45 -49.09
CA PRO A 596 -19.50 18.28 -49.62
C PRO A 596 -20.30 16.95 -49.54
N TYR A 597 -21.30 16.85 -48.66
CA TYR A 597 -22.20 15.68 -48.59
C TYR A 597 -23.39 15.77 -49.53
N LEU A 598 -23.68 16.94 -50.10
CA LEU A 598 -24.81 17.11 -50.99
C LEU A 598 -24.39 16.75 -52.42
N PRO A 599 -25.11 15.85 -53.10
CA PRO A 599 -24.82 15.48 -54.48
C PRO A 599 -25.28 16.57 -55.46
N LEU A 600 -25.06 17.85 -55.14
CA LEU A 600 -25.54 19.00 -55.89
C LEU A 600 -24.38 19.82 -56.41
N THR A 601 -24.47 20.25 -57.66
CA THR A 601 -23.49 21.17 -58.26
C THR A 601 -23.69 22.60 -57.75
N ALA A 602 -24.96 23.01 -57.60
CA ALA A 602 -25.36 24.29 -57.01
C ALA A 602 -24.88 24.45 -55.55
N ARG A 603 -24.67 25.70 -55.13
CA ARG A 603 -24.56 26.02 -53.69
C ARG A 603 -25.96 26.01 -53.10
N LEU A 604 -26.14 25.32 -51.98
CA LEU A 604 -27.38 25.30 -51.23
C LEU A 604 -27.19 26.11 -49.95
N ASP A 605 -27.94 27.19 -49.83
CA ASP A 605 -28.09 27.92 -48.57
C ASP A 605 -29.45 27.56 -47.94
N GLY A 606 -29.54 27.66 -46.62
CA GLY A 606 -30.78 27.44 -45.89
C GLY A 606 -30.56 26.96 -44.47
N HIS A 607 -31.66 26.81 -43.73
CA HIS A 607 -31.64 26.40 -42.34
C HIS A 607 -32.43 25.11 -42.15
N LEU A 608 -31.75 24.08 -41.69
CA LEU A 608 -32.31 22.76 -41.44
C LEU A 608 -32.94 22.70 -40.04
N GLU A 609 -34.20 22.27 -40.00
CA GLU A 609 -34.97 22.00 -38.80
C GLU A 609 -35.61 20.63 -38.91
N GLY A 610 -35.86 19.96 -37.79
CA GLY A 610 -36.54 18.68 -37.84
C GLY A 610 -36.47 17.89 -36.56
N GLU A 611 -37.18 16.78 -36.58
CA GLU A 611 -37.17 15.81 -35.50
C GLU A 611 -37.00 14.41 -36.09
N VAL A 612 -35.95 13.72 -35.64
CA VAL A 612 -35.54 12.42 -36.15
C VAL A 612 -35.34 11.47 -34.98
N THR A 613 -36.05 10.36 -34.97
CA THR A 613 -35.83 9.24 -34.05
C THR A 613 -34.97 8.21 -34.74
N ALA A 614 -33.79 7.94 -34.21
CA ALA A 614 -32.86 6.95 -34.72
C ALA A 614 -32.71 5.79 -33.72
N LYS A 615 -32.78 4.56 -34.20
CA LYS A 615 -32.49 3.35 -33.41
C LYS A 615 -31.51 2.45 -34.16
N GLY A 616 -30.63 1.78 -33.44
CA GLY A 616 -29.60 0.99 -34.10
C GLY A 616 -28.66 0.25 -33.16
N THR A 617 -27.70 -0.42 -33.78
CA THR A 617 -26.64 -1.18 -33.12
C THR A 617 -25.28 -0.74 -33.63
N VAL A 618 -24.29 -0.71 -32.74
CA VAL A 618 -22.90 -0.39 -33.07
C VAL A 618 -22.04 -1.62 -32.75
N GLY A 619 -21.54 -2.28 -33.78
CA GLY A 619 -20.61 -3.41 -33.71
C GLY A 619 -19.48 -3.25 -34.71
N ALA A 620 -19.11 -4.33 -35.42
CA ALA A 620 -18.18 -4.26 -36.55
C ALA A 620 -18.74 -3.41 -37.72
N LYS A 621 -20.07 -3.29 -37.81
CA LYS A 621 -20.79 -2.38 -38.72
C LYS A 621 -21.76 -1.55 -37.89
N ILE A 622 -22.13 -0.39 -38.42
CA ILE A 622 -23.18 0.46 -37.86
C ILE A 622 -24.46 0.16 -38.65
N GLU A 623 -25.49 -0.30 -37.96
CA GLU A 623 -26.82 -0.52 -38.50
C GLU A 623 -27.79 0.41 -37.78
N ALA A 624 -28.49 1.26 -38.53
CA ALA A 624 -29.38 2.24 -37.93
C ALA A 624 -30.59 2.50 -38.83
N THR A 625 -31.75 2.62 -38.21
CA THR A 625 -32.95 3.17 -38.84
C THR A 625 -33.26 4.53 -38.25
N ALA A 626 -33.67 5.48 -39.07
CA ALA A 626 -34.02 6.84 -38.67
C ALA A 626 -35.35 7.22 -39.29
N GLN A 627 -36.30 7.61 -38.44
CA GLN A 627 -37.65 8.01 -38.84
C GLN A 627 -37.95 9.42 -38.34
N GLY A 628 -38.59 10.25 -39.16
CA GLY A 628 -38.89 11.61 -38.73
C GLY A 628 -39.40 12.55 -39.81
N SER A 629 -39.36 13.84 -39.49
CA SER A 629 -39.64 14.92 -40.44
C SER A 629 -38.50 15.93 -40.40
N ILE A 630 -38.17 16.43 -41.58
CA ILE A 630 -37.09 17.40 -41.78
C ILE A 630 -37.64 18.53 -42.65
N ALA A 631 -37.32 19.76 -42.33
CA ALA A 631 -37.61 20.92 -43.15
C ALA A 631 -36.34 21.74 -43.36
N LEU A 632 -36.20 22.32 -44.55
CA LEU A 632 -35.25 23.39 -44.81
C LEU A 632 -36.05 24.69 -44.97
N ALA A 633 -35.70 25.72 -44.20
CA ALA A 633 -36.22 27.07 -44.33
C ALA A 633 -35.24 27.96 -45.11
N ASP A 634 -35.77 29.02 -45.73
CA ASP A 634 -35.00 30.06 -46.44
C ASP A 634 -34.01 29.47 -47.46
N VAL A 635 -34.48 28.46 -48.20
CA VAL A 635 -33.66 27.69 -49.13
C VAL A 635 -33.32 28.54 -50.34
N ALA A 636 -32.04 28.59 -50.71
CA ALA A 636 -31.59 29.19 -51.96
C ALA A 636 -30.56 28.29 -52.65
N PHE A 637 -30.87 27.87 -53.87
CA PHE A 637 -29.93 27.24 -54.78
C PHE A 637 -29.27 28.32 -55.62
N ARG A 638 -27.94 28.41 -55.56
CA ARG A 638 -27.14 29.44 -56.24
C ARG A 638 -26.14 28.85 -57.22
N ASP A 639 -25.91 29.60 -58.29
CA ASP A 639 -24.78 29.44 -59.21
C ASP A 639 -23.98 30.76 -59.25
N GLY A 640 -22.75 30.71 -58.74
CA GLY A 640 -22.03 31.93 -58.38
C GLY A 640 -22.84 32.79 -57.40
N ASP A 641 -23.07 34.05 -57.77
CA ASP A 641 -23.86 35.00 -56.98
C ASP A 641 -25.36 35.00 -57.33
N ARG A 642 -25.76 34.30 -58.40
CA ARG A 642 -27.15 34.28 -58.89
C ARG A 642 -27.98 33.26 -58.11
N GLN A 643 -29.16 33.66 -57.65
CA GLN A 643 -30.17 32.76 -57.11
C GLN A 643 -31.00 32.15 -58.25
N ILE A 644 -31.08 30.82 -58.29
CA ILE A 644 -31.77 30.09 -59.36
C ILE A 644 -33.09 29.51 -58.88
N LEU A 645 -33.12 28.98 -57.66
CA LEU A 645 -34.32 28.45 -57.03
C LEU A 645 -34.30 28.91 -55.58
N THR A 646 -35.35 29.60 -55.15
CA THR A 646 -35.56 29.92 -53.74
C THR A 646 -36.83 29.25 -53.26
N VAL A 647 -36.81 28.71 -52.04
CA VAL A 647 -37.97 28.08 -51.41
C VAL A 647 -38.04 28.59 -49.99
N GLY A 648 -39.11 29.29 -49.62
CA GLY A 648 -39.28 29.76 -48.25
C GLY A 648 -39.27 28.61 -47.24
N ARG A 649 -39.90 27.47 -47.58
CA ARG A 649 -39.83 26.24 -46.78
C ARG A 649 -39.97 24.99 -47.65
N LEU A 650 -39.03 24.08 -47.55
CA LEU A 650 -39.03 22.74 -48.15
C LEU A 650 -39.16 21.70 -47.04
N GLU A 651 -40.29 21.02 -46.95
CA GLU A 651 -40.57 20.01 -45.91
C GLU A 651 -40.56 18.60 -46.51
N LEU A 652 -39.78 17.72 -45.89
CA LEU A 652 -39.66 16.29 -46.17
C LEU A 652 -40.36 15.54 -45.02
N ALA A 653 -41.62 15.16 -45.24
CA ALA A 653 -42.42 14.49 -44.23
C ALA A 653 -42.28 12.97 -44.34
N LYS A 654 -42.22 12.30 -43.18
CA LYS A 654 -42.09 10.85 -43.04
C LYS A 654 -40.86 10.29 -43.78
N LEU A 655 -39.70 10.84 -43.42
CA LEU A 655 -38.43 10.22 -43.75
C LEU A 655 -38.38 8.85 -43.06
N ASP A 656 -38.14 7.80 -43.82
CA ASP A 656 -37.71 6.50 -43.32
C ASP A 656 -36.36 6.16 -43.95
N TYR A 657 -35.32 6.18 -43.13
CA TYR A 657 -33.96 5.99 -43.55
C TYR A 657 -33.35 4.76 -42.88
N THR A 658 -32.88 3.81 -43.67
CA THR A 658 -32.13 2.64 -43.21
C THR A 658 -30.68 2.79 -43.67
N TRP A 659 -29.77 3.11 -42.75
CA TRP A 659 -28.34 3.22 -43.04
C TRP A 659 -27.71 1.82 -43.16
N PRO A 660 -26.88 1.53 -44.19
CA PRO A 660 -26.46 2.43 -45.29
C PRO A 660 -27.27 2.26 -46.60
N THR A 661 -28.44 1.60 -46.57
CA THR A 661 -29.08 1.04 -47.77
C THR A 661 -30.07 1.96 -48.48
N THR A 662 -31.06 2.53 -47.77
CA THR A 662 -32.27 3.09 -48.41
C THR A 662 -32.81 4.31 -47.67
N ALA A 663 -33.20 5.34 -48.42
CA ALA A 663 -33.98 6.47 -47.92
C ALA A 663 -35.31 6.58 -48.65
N ILE A 664 -36.41 6.55 -47.92
CA ILE A 664 -37.77 6.73 -48.44
C ILE A 664 -38.32 8.04 -47.87
N ILE A 665 -38.89 8.86 -48.75
CA ILE A 665 -39.58 10.10 -48.38
C ILE A 665 -40.99 9.99 -48.93
N GLU A 666 -42.00 9.99 -48.06
CA GLU A 666 -43.41 9.85 -48.48
C GLU A 666 -43.94 11.15 -49.10
N ARG A 667 -43.50 12.32 -48.62
CA ARG A 667 -44.02 13.59 -49.11
C ARG A 667 -43.00 14.70 -49.06
N VAL A 668 -42.97 15.48 -50.13
CA VAL A 668 -42.21 16.72 -50.25
C VAL A 668 -43.19 17.88 -50.41
N HIS A 669 -43.11 18.88 -49.54
CA HIS A 669 -43.95 20.07 -49.59
C HIS A 669 -43.10 21.33 -49.73
N MET A 670 -43.38 22.16 -50.72
CA MET A 670 -42.64 23.39 -51.01
C MET A 670 -43.55 24.59 -50.85
N GLN A 671 -43.10 25.60 -50.10
CA GLN A 671 -43.84 26.85 -49.87
C GLN A 671 -43.01 28.05 -50.30
N LYS A 672 -43.70 29.06 -50.85
CA LYS A 672 -43.09 30.33 -51.31
C LYS A 672 -41.88 30.06 -52.21
N SER A 673 -42.09 29.24 -53.24
CA SER A 673 -41.06 28.88 -54.22
C SER A 673 -41.00 29.88 -55.36
N TRP A 674 -39.79 30.19 -55.81
CA TRP A 674 -39.52 30.99 -56.99
C TRP A 674 -38.35 30.37 -57.75
N VAL A 675 -38.42 30.38 -59.08
CA VAL A 675 -37.41 29.77 -59.96
C VAL A 675 -37.07 30.70 -61.12
N LEU A 676 -35.78 30.81 -61.43
CA LEU A 676 -35.25 31.52 -62.59
C LEU A 676 -35.06 30.54 -63.75
N LEU A 677 -35.80 30.77 -64.83
CA LEU A 677 -35.68 30.01 -66.07
C LEU A 677 -35.03 30.89 -67.14
N GLU A 678 -33.81 30.55 -67.53
CA GLU A 678 -33.07 31.22 -68.61
C GLU A 678 -32.80 30.23 -69.73
N ARG A 679 -33.03 30.63 -70.99
CA ARG A 679 -32.63 29.86 -72.17
C ARG A 679 -31.47 30.56 -72.84
N ARG A 680 -30.31 29.90 -72.86
CA ARG A 680 -29.10 30.43 -73.52
C ARG A 680 -29.25 30.38 -75.05
N ALA A 681 -28.42 31.15 -75.75
CA ALA A 681 -28.43 31.22 -77.22
C ALA A 681 -28.13 29.87 -77.91
N ASP A 682 -27.40 28.98 -77.23
CA ASP A 682 -27.16 27.58 -77.64
C ASP A 682 -28.37 26.65 -77.39
N GLY A 683 -29.49 27.19 -76.92
CA GLY A 683 -30.70 26.46 -76.58
C GLY A 683 -30.66 25.74 -75.23
N SER A 684 -29.56 25.84 -74.47
CA SER A 684 -29.43 25.18 -73.17
C SER A 684 -30.23 25.88 -72.07
N LEU A 685 -30.76 25.08 -71.14
CA LEU A 685 -31.41 25.53 -69.91
C LEU A 685 -30.47 25.26 -68.74
N PRO A 686 -29.81 26.29 -68.16
CA PRO A 686 -28.79 26.12 -67.12
C PRO A 686 -29.32 25.39 -65.88
N ILE A 687 -30.59 25.59 -65.53
CA ILE A 687 -31.23 24.97 -64.36
C ILE A 687 -31.14 23.44 -64.38
N ALA A 688 -31.21 22.81 -65.55
CA ALA A 688 -31.11 21.36 -65.70
C ALA A 688 -29.69 20.84 -65.40
N GLY A 689 -28.66 21.64 -65.68
CA GLY A 689 -27.25 21.29 -65.40
C GLY A 689 -26.83 21.53 -63.93
N ILE A 690 -27.63 22.27 -63.17
CA ILE A 690 -27.27 22.74 -61.82
C ILE A 690 -27.93 21.87 -60.73
N LEU A 691 -29.10 21.31 -61.05
CA LEU A 691 -29.81 20.31 -60.24
C LEU A 691 -29.38 18.87 -60.57
N THR A 692 -28.50 18.66 -61.55
CA THR A 692 -27.95 17.34 -61.88
C THR A 692 -26.81 16.96 -60.95
N SER A 693 -26.80 15.67 -60.59
CA SER A 693 -25.83 15.08 -59.66
C SER A 693 -24.39 15.25 -60.16
N ARG A 694 -23.47 15.63 -59.27
CA ARG A 694 -22.03 15.51 -59.54
C ARG A 694 -21.75 14.04 -59.85
N ARG A 695 -21.30 13.75 -61.08
CA ARG A 695 -20.86 12.40 -61.47
C ARG A 695 -19.80 11.95 -60.46
N ALA A 696 -20.09 10.86 -59.74
CA ALA A 696 -19.14 10.28 -58.81
C ALA A 696 -17.81 9.99 -59.55
N PRO A 697 -16.65 10.27 -58.94
CA PRO A 697 -15.38 9.78 -59.48
C PRO A 697 -15.49 8.26 -59.68
N PRO A 698 -14.85 7.68 -60.72
CA PRO A 698 -14.79 6.23 -60.85
C PRO A 698 -14.20 5.65 -59.56
N ALA A 699 -14.87 4.62 -59.02
CA ALA A 699 -14.36 3.92 -57.85
C ALA A 699 -12.91 3.50 -58.10
N PRO A 700 -11.99 3.66 -57.14
CA PRO A 700 -10.64 3.12 -57.27
C PRO A 700 -10.76 1.62 -57.56
N ALA A 701 -9.98 1.14 -58.54
CA ALA A 701 -9.95 -0.27 -58.89
C ALA A 701 -9.66 -1.10 -57.64
N VAL A 702 -10.68 -1.80 -57.14
CA VAL A 702 -10.56 -2.71 -56.02
C VAL A 702 -9.70 -3.86 -56.50
N SER A 703 -8.48 -3.96 -55.95
CA SER A 703 -7.74 -5.22 -56.00
C SER A 703 -8.56 -6.23 -55.19
N GLU A 704 -8.90 -7.36 -55.81
CA GLU A 704 -9.69 -8.43 -55.19
C GLU A 704 -9.05 -8.91 -53.88
N SER A 705 -9.50 -8.36 -52.76
CA SER A 705 -9.50 -9.01 -51.46
C SER A 705 -10.68 -8.44 -50.67
N GLY A 706 -11.66 -9.30 -50.39
CA GLY A 706 -13.04 -8.93 -50.11
C GLY A 706 -13.24 -7.96 -48.94
N SER A 707 -13.81 -6.82 -49.25
CA SER A 707 -14.57 -5.97 -48.33
C SER A 707 -15.31 -4.93 -49.16
N ALA A 708 -16.59 -5.20 -49.47
CA ALA A 708 -17.46 -4.26 -50.17
C ALA A 708 -17.64 -2.99 -49.32
N GLY A 709 -17.18 -1.85 -49.84
CA GLY A 709 -17.54 -0.53 -49.30
C GLY A 709 -19.07 -0.31 -49.36
N PRO A 710 -19.59 0.67 -48.61
CA PRO A 710 -21.02 0.95 -48.61
C PRO A 710 -21.48 1.29 -50.04
N ALA A 711 -22.54 0.62 -50.49
CA ALA A 711 -23.19 0.91 -51.76
C ALA A 711 -23.70 2.37 -51.78
N PRO A 712 -23.79 3.01 -52.96
CA PRO A 712 -24.38 4.35 -53.07
C PRO A 712 -25.82 4.34 -52.53
N LEU A 713 -26.18 5.40 -51.79
CA LEU A 713 -27.52 5.61 -51.24
C LEU A 713 -28.56 5.59 -52.38
N ASP A 714 -29.53 4.67 -52.31
CA ASP A 714 -30.69 4.67 -53.20
C ASP A 714 -31.83 5.45 -52.53
N VAL A 715 -32.14 6.64 -53.07
CA VAL A 715 -33.21 7.52 -52.56
C VAL A 715 -34.45 7.32 -53.42
N LYS A 716 -35.54 6.83 -52.81
CA LYS A 716 -36.82 6.61 -53.49
C LYS A 716 -37.87 7.60 -52.99
N LEU A 717 -38.49 8.30 -53.93
CA LEU A 717 -39.73 9.05 -53.71
C LEU A 717 -40.88 8.06 -53.91
N ALA A 718 -41.68 7.83 -52.86
CA ALA A 718 -42.78 6.87 -52.87
C ALA A 718 -44.10 7.52 -53.32
#